data_AF-A0A544QRG6-F1
#
_entry.id   AF-A0A544QRG6-F1
#
_cell.length_a   1.000
_cell.length_b   1.000
_cell.length_c   1.000
_cell.angle_alpha   90.00
_cell.angle_beta   90.00
_cell.angle_gamma   90.00
#
_symmetry.space_group_name_H-M   'P 1'
#
loop_
_entity.id
_entity.type
_entity.pdbx_description
1 polymer ?
#
loop_
_entity_poly.entity_id
_entity_poly.type
_entity_poly.pdbx_seq_one_letter_code
_entity_poly.pdbx_strand_id
1 'polypeptide(L)'
;MIIYLLIECIQPIMSEKRLLVKNNHLSQSRRNVMKLVGSTVIGSTLATTSGSAQSVTQIEDWNDLNAIRNDLNGDYELANDLEEDTPGYDEHGDGFKPIGSEEPFTGIFDGSEQTIFDLTIDPPDEEGVGLFGTVDDATIQNLILSDATINGDSYVGTVVGIAEGETTVEGITADGTVEGSGDKVGGVVGESRDEVLVSNADSAVDVTGRDDVGGVVGENDDQAAIRDSEATGTIEWRSEGSEISGAVRIGGIVAKNDAPDATVENCRSDADVQVLDNYVYDEDSGENGSVHAGAIAGTNDGLIEKCVTTGTVTVEDNPDTHPEENRRTTNLVGGIVGHNSGDDPQECIVRQCYSDATITVSDSVGPTAGGITGVNFGTIEDSYATGAIDTTEGDFPVVGGLVGRNSGFESDGVIERCFAAVDFSIDTIEDSPLNLGGVIGDNRPETEASDLYWDTDVSNADVSIDGYDGTITNITGLSTAEIQGEAAAENMDALDFDETWDVVTDPADYPVLAWQDEPVDEPTDGEIEGDITITLNNVGVSAWEVTSIDGDDDVASTIEDNPTLTLKPGERYVIENDGRDGHPLEFRDETGGPLLSQSNSGEFEDDSEVEWVNEDDELAFTLTEELADAINSYICTIHHQMEGDIQISTEEDEEVEAPGDVTIPAEYVRDNGQVGPSGLGDAAADFRSNKIDPGTLGDVAAAFRNSS
;
A
#
# COMPACT_ATOMS: atom_id res chain seq x y z
N MET A 1 34.41 -36.33 36.95
CA MET A 1 35.81 -36.15 36.48
C MET A 1 36.23 -37.43 35.77
N ILE A 2 36.48 -37.31 34.46
CA ILE A 2 36.72 -38.38 33.47
C ILE A 2 35.45 -39.20 33.14
N ILE A 3 34.56 -38.58 32.37
CA ILE A 3 33.92 -39.10 31.14
C ILE A 3 33.46 -37.83 30.41
N TYR A 4 34.45 -37.15 29.86
CA TYR A 4 34.41 -36.14 28.81
C TYR A 4 35.58 -36.57 27.91
N LEU A 5 35.32 -36.64 26.60
CA LEU A 5 36.20 -37.08 25.50
C LEU A 5 36.07 -38.55 25.06
N LEU A 6 35.71 -38.67 23.77
CA LEU A 6 35.62 -39.84 22.89
C LEU A 6 34.28 -40.59 22.91
N ILE A 7 33.31 -40.09 22.13
CA ILE A 7 32.93 -40.65 20.82
C ILE A 7 31.94 -39.67 20.17
N GLU A 8 32.49 -38.70 19.44
CA GLU A 8 31.86 -38.22 18.20
C GLU A 8 32.25 -39.23 17.12
N CYS A 9 31.25 -39.91 16.58
CA CYS A 9 31.18 -40.49 15.24
C CYS A 9 30.01 -41.49 15.26
N ILE A 10 29.12 -41.33 14.27
CA ILE A 10 27.99 -42.22 13.91
C ILE A 10 26.65 -41.89 14.61
N GLN A 11 25.98 -40.92 14.00
CA GLN A 11 24.53 -40.78 13.74
C GLN A 11 23.57 -41.87 14.26
N PRO A 12 22.40 -41.48 14.83
CA PRO A 12 21.25 -42.36 15.01
C PRO A 12 20.35 -42.37 13.76
N ILE A 13 20.20 -43.55 13.15
CA ILE A 13 19.01 -43.91 12.37
C ILE A 13 18.11 -44.72 13.31
N MET A 14 16.93 -44.21 13.65
CA MET A 14 15.69 -44.99 13.79
C MET A 14 14.55 -44.04 14.22
N SER A 15 13.85 -43.46 13.24
CA SER A 15 12.41 -43.20 13.31
C SER A 15 11.91 -42.80 11.91
N GLU A 16 11.82 -43.77 11.00
CA GLU A 16 10.94 -43.69 9.84
C GLU A 16 9.94 -44.85 9.91
N LYS A 17 8.66 -44.51 10.02
CA LYS A 17 7.59 -45.24 9.33
C LYS A 17 6.38 -44.32 9.13
N ARG A 18 6.16 -43.99 7.85
CA ARG A 18 5.11 -43.16 7.21
C ARG A 18 5.39 -41.67 7.36
N LEU A 19 5.77 -40.95 6.29
CA LEU A 19 5.09 -40.88 4.99
C LEU A 19 6.12 -40.72 3.83
N LEU A 20 6.16 -41.69 2.90
CA LEU A 20 6.52 -41.41 1.50
C LEU A 20 5.23 -40.81 0.88
N VAL A 21 5.26 -39.70 0.14
CA VAL A 21 6.03 -39.50 -1.10
C VAL A 21 6.58 -38.06 -1.15
N LYS A 22 7.91 -37.93 -1.14
CA LYS A 22 8.66 -36.77 -1.65
C LYS A 22 9.43 -37.19 -2.90
N ASN A 23 9.48 -36.26 -3.85
CA ASN A 23 10.57 -35.95 -4.76
C ASN A 23 10.89 -36.90 -5.92
N ASN A 24 10.79 -36.33 -7.12
CA ASN A 24 11.95 -36.27 -8.01
C ASN A 24 12.48 -34.82 -8.00
N HIS A 25 13.57 -34.61 -7.27
CA HIS A 25 14.46 -33.47 -7.40
C HIS A 25 15.72 -33.93 -8.15
N LEU A 26 16.35 -33.00 -8.87
CA LEU A 26 17.79 -32.75 -9.05
C LEU A 26 17.93 -31.93 -10.36
N SER A 27 18.63 -30.80 -10.45
CA SER A 27 19.48 -30.09 -9.50
C SER A 27 19.96 -28.75 -10.13
N GLN A 28 19.89 -27.67 -9.34
CA GLN A 28 20.91 -26.64 -9.08
C GLN A 28 21.81 -26.11 -10.23
N SER A 29 21.74 -24.79 -10.47
CA SER A 29 22.75 -23.79 -10.04
C SER A 29 22.88 -22.60 -11.01
N ARG A 30 22.39 -21.41 -10.62
CA ARG A 30 23.09 -20.11 -10.56
C ARG A 30 22.15 -18.99 -10.06
N ARG A 31 22.75 -18.04 -9.34
CA ARG A 31 22.17 -16.89 -8.60
C ARG A 31 22.06 -15.63 -9.47
N ASN A 32 21.02 -14.84 -9.15
CA ASN A 32 20.78 -13.38 -9.20
C ASN A 32 20.86 -12.64 -10.56
N VAL A 33 19.71 -12.11 -11.02
CA VAL A 33 19.27 -10.68 -11.14
C VAL A 33 17.83 -10.69 -11.75
N MET A 34 16.99 -9.68 -11.45
CA MET A 34 15.53 -9.46 -11.73
C MET A 34 14.60 -10.28 -10.82
N LYS A 35 13.81 -9.75 -9.86
CA LYS A 35 13.06 -8.48 -9.69
C LYS A 35 12.11 -8.15 -10.85
N LEU A 36 10.83 -8.15 -10.49
CA LEU A 36 9.60 -7.88 -11.24
C LEU A 36 9.22 -8.86 -12.35
N VAL A 37 8.28 -9.75 -12.04
CA VAL A 37 7.47 -10.48 -13.01
C VAL A 37 6.10 -9.84 -12.92
N GLY A 38 5.76 -9.00 -13.89
CA GLY A 38 4.37 -8.69 -14.20
C GLY A 38 3.64 -9.98 -14.54
N SER A 39 2.40 -10.10 -14.05
CA SER A 39 1.52 -11.24 -14.29
C SER A 39 1.45 -11.53 -15.79
N THR A 40 2.06 -12.65 -16.19
CA THR A 40 1.92 -13.19 -17.54
C THR A 40 0.56 -13.87 -17.62
N VAL A 41 -0.43 -13.15 -18.15
CA VAL A 41 -1.60 -13.77 -18.75
C VAL A 41 -1.12 -14.62 -19.92
N ILE A 42 -1.05 -15.94 -19.73
CA ILE A 42 -0.90 -16.88 -20.83
C ILE A 42 -2.17 -16.77 -21.65
N GLY A 43 -2.09 -16.05 -22.77
CA GLY A 43 -3.10 -16.05 -23.82
C GLY A 43 -3.49 -17.48 -24.18
N SER A 44 -4.62 -17.92 -23.62
CA SER A 44 -5.37 -19.01 -24.21
C SER A 44 -5.66 -18.57 -25.64
N THR A 45 -5.38 -19.44 -26.60
CA THR A 45 -5.79 -19.22 -27.98
C THR A 45 -7.32 -19.18 -28.00
N LEU A 46 -7.91 -18.00 -27.84
CA LEU A 46 -9.27 -17.71 -28.30
C LEU A 46 -9.20 -17.75 -29.82
N ALA A 47 -9.38 -18.96 -30.32
CA ALA A 47 -10.12 -19.18 -31.53
C ALA A 47 -11.34 -18.25 -31.48
N THR A 48 -11.50 -17.45 -32.53
CA THR A 48 -12.67 -16.63 -32.79
C THR A 48 -13.96 -17.40 -32.54
N THR A 49 -14.49 -17.25 -31.34
CA THR A 49 -15.90 -17.40 -31.04
C THR A 49 -16.33 -16.03 -30.59
N SER A 50 -17.19 -15.40 -31.40
CA SER A 50 -17.91 -14.18 -31.06
C SER A 50 -18.50 -14.27 -29.65
N GLY A 51 -17.81 -13.70 -28.66
CA GLY A 51 -18.41 -13.27 -27.39
C GLY A 51 -19.00 -11.88 -27.63
N SER A 52 -20.26 -11.69 -27.29
CA SER A 52 -20.85 -10.34 -27.22
C SER A 52 -20.05 -9.52 -26.20
N ALA A 53 -19.80 -8.24 -26.47
CA ALA A 53 -19.54 -7.28 -25.40
C ALA A 53 -20.61 -7.49 -24.33
N GLN A 54 -20.19 -7.77 -23.10
CA GLN A 54 -21.11 -7.87 -21.98
C GLN A 54 -21.73 -6.47 -21.83
N SER A 55 -23.06 -6.39 -21.87
CA SER A 55 -23.74 -5.12 -21.78
C SER A 55 -23.75 -4.70 -20.32
N VAL A 56 -23.18 -3.53 -20.02
CA VAL A 56 -23.30 -2.90 -18.69
C VAL A 56 -24.78 -2.79 -18.31
N THR A 57 -25.13 -3.32 -17.15
CA THR A 57 -26.47 -3.33 -16.61
C THR A 57 -26.63 -2.15 -15.67
N GLN A 58 -27.47 -1.19 -16.07
CA GLN A 58 -27.78 0.00 -15.30
C GLN A 58 -28.64 -0.38 -14.09
N ILE A 59 -28.24 0.10 -12.92
CA ILE A 59 -28.96 -0.05 -11.66
C ILE A 59 -29.71 1.27 -11.41
N GLU A 60 -31.01 1.29 -11.72
CA GLU A 60 -31.83 2.50 -11.56
C GLU A 60 -32.55 2.53 -10.20
N ASP A 61 -32.74 1.36 -9.58
CA ASP A 61 -33.49 1.23 -8.34
C ASP A 61 -33.05 0.03 -7.45
N TRP A 62 -33.65 -0.11 -6.27
CA TRP A 62 -33.33 -1.18 -5.32
C TRP A 62 -33.67 -2.58 -5.83
N ASN A 63 -34.65 -2.71 -6.74
CA ASN A 63 -34.96 -4.00 -7.36
C ASN A 63 -33.86 -4.44 -8.32
N ASP A 64 -33.28 -3.49 -9.06
CA ASP A 64 -32.15 -3.74 -9.95
C ASP A 64 -30.91 -4.14 -9.14
N LEU A 65 -30.58 -3.39 -8.07
CA LEU A 65 -29.49 -3.74 -7.16
C LEU A 65 -29.70 -5.14 -6.57
N ASN A 66 -30.93 -5.45 -6.16
CA ASN A 66 -31.29 -6.77 -5.66
C ASN A 66 -31.18 -7.87 -6.73
N ALA A 67 -31.37 -7.54 -8.01
CA ALA A 67 -31.35 -8.48 -9.12
C ALA A 67 -29.95 -8.98 -9.49
N ILE A 68 -28.89 -8.25 -9.10
CA ILE A 68 -27.47 -8.64 -9.30
C ILE A 68 -27.19 -10.06 -8.81
N ARG A 69 -27.87 -10.50 -7.74
CA ARG A 69 -27.75 -11.86 -7.19
C ARG A 69 -28.12 -12.99 -8.17
N ASN A 70 -28.74 -12.67 -9.30
CA ASN A 70 -29.09 -13.64 -10.33
C ASN A 70 -28.02 -13.78 -11.42
N ASP A 71 -27.02 -12.88 -11.46
CA ASP A 71 -25.95 -12.85 -12.46
C ASP A 71 -24.67 -12.24 -11.85
N LEU A 72 -23.99 -13.01 -11.00
CA LEU A 72 -22.89 -12.55 -10.15
C LEU A 72 -21.57 -12.23 -10.89
N ASN A 73 -21.52 -12.43 -12.20
CA ASN A 73 -20.36 -12.13 -13.04
C ASN A 73 -20.69 -11.07 -14.12
N GLY A 74 -21.71 -10.25 -13.87
CA GLY A 74 -22.13 -9.15 -14.73
C GLY A 74 -21.35 -7.85 -14.49
N ASP A 75 -21.49 -6.92 -15.44
CA ASP A 75 -20.99 -5.56 -15.32
C ASP A 75 -22.17 -4.65 -14.95
N TYR A 76 -22.03 -3.89 -13.88
CA TYR A 76 -23.09 -3.08 -13.29
C TYR A 76 -22.62 -1.64 -13.07
N GLU A 77 -23.53 -0.70 -13.30
CA GLU A 77 -23.29 0.74 -13.12
C GLU A 77 -24.49 1.36 -12.42
N LEU A 78 -24.29 2.10 -11.33
CA LEU A 78 -25.37 2.88 -10.73
C LEU A 78 -25.77 4.02 -11.66
N ALA A 79 -27.05 4.04 -12.03
CA ALA A 79 -27.57 5.07 -12.94
C ALA A 79 -28.16 6.28 -12.21
N ASN A 80 -28.50 6.12 -10.92
CA ASN A 80 -29.04 7.16 -10.06
C ASN A 80 -28.70 6.85 -8.60
N ASP A 81 -28.78 7.87 -7.75
CA ASP A 81 -28.86 7.71 -6.30
C ASP A 81 -30.00 6.76 -5.89
N LEU A 82 -29.73 5.90 -4.90
CA LEU A 82 -30.71 5.00 -4.30
C LEU A 82 -31.15 5.53 -2.93
N GLU A 83 -32.34 6.13 -2.87
CA GLU A 83 -32.94 6.71 -1.66
C GLU A 83 -34.11 5.85 -1.13
N GLU A 84 -34.67 6.19 0.04
CA GLU A 84 -35.88 5.56 0.62
C GLU A 84 -37.08 5.58 -0.36
N ASP A 85 -37.20 6.60 -1.22
CA ASP A 85 -38.30 6.74 -2.18
C ASP A 85 -38.03 6.11 -3.56
N THR A 86 -36.82 5.61 -3.78
CA THR A 86 -36.45 4.84 -4.97
C THR A 86 -37.16 3.47 -4.95
N PRO A 87 -37.75 3.00 -6.07
CA PRO A 87 -38.54 1.78 -6.08
C PRO A 87 -37.78 0.55 -5.54
N GLY A 88 -38.45 -0.27 -4.74
CA GLY A 88 -37.89 -1.51 -4.18
C GLY A 88 -37.37 -1.39 -2.74
N TYR A 89 -37.11 -0.18 -2.21
CA TYR A 89 -36.61 0.00 -0.84
C TYR A 89 -37.46 -0.72 0.22
N ASP A 90 -38.78 -0.47 0.21
CA ASP A 90 -39.77 -1.08 1.12
C ASP A 90 -39.82 -2.63 1.07
N GLU A 91 -39.27 -3.26 0.02
CA GLU A 91 -39.24 -4.72 -0.11
C GLU A 91 -38.18 -5.38 0.79
N HIS A 92 -37.28 -4.57 1.36
CA HIS A 92 -36.17 -4.98 2.23
C HIS A 92 -36.42 -4.68 3.71
N GLY A 93 -37.68 -4.67 4.17
CA GLY A 93 -38.05 -4.28 5.55
C GLY A 93 -37.48 -5.11 6.71
N ASP A 94 -36.76 -6.21 6.44
CA ASP A 94 -35.96 -6.99 7.41
C ASP A 94 -34.42 -6.79 7.18
N GLY A 95 -34.02 -5.81 6.37
CA GLY A 95 -32.66 -5.60 5.87
C GLY A 95 -32.47 -6.05 4.41
N PHE A 96 -31.58 -5.35 3.69
CA PHE A 96 -31.01 -5.82 2.43
C PHE A 96 -30.14 -7.04 2.70
N LYS A 97 -30.10 -7.99 1.76
CA LYS A 97 -29.27 -9.20 1.89
C LYS A 97 -27.92 -8.96 1.24
N PRO A 98 -26.80 -9.49 1.73
CA PRO A 98 -25.55 -9.40 0.99
C PRO A 98 -25.67 -9.97 -0.44
N ILE A 99 -24.96 -9.38 -1.39
CA ILE A 99 -24.73 -9.94 -2.74
C ILE A 99 -23.53 -10.88 -2.65
N GLY A 100 -23.56 -12.03 -3.32
CA GLY A 100 -22.40 -12.93 -3.31
C GLY A 100 -22.21 -13.78 -2.04
N SER A 101 -23.25 -13.96 -1.21
CA SER A 101 -23.14 -14.69 0.07
C SER A 101 -23.10 -16.23 -0.05
N GLU A 102 -23.53 -16.78 -1.19
CA GLU A 102 -23.56 -18.24 -1.43
C GLU A 102 -22.52 -18.66 -2.47
N GLU A 103 -22.25 -17.78 -3.43
CA GLU A 103 -21.23 -17.89 -4.47
C GLU A 103 -20.65 -16.47 -4.61
N PRO A 104 -19.32 -16.30 -4.77
CA PRO A 104 -18.72 -14.98 -4.88
C PRO A 104 -19.28 -14.14 -6.03
N PHE A 105 -19.30 -12.82 -5.84
CA PHE A 105 -19.41 -11.89 -6.96
C PHE A 105 -18.05 -11.80 -7.67
N THR A 106 -18.04 -11.97 -8.99
CA THR A 106 -16.83 -12.00 -9.82
C THR A 106 -16.95 -11.05 -11.02
N GLY A 107 -17.76 -10.01 -10.86
CA GLY A 107 -18.10 -9.05 -11.91
C GLY A 107 -17.51 -7.66 -11.62
N ILE A 108 -18.07 -6.66 -12.28
CA ILE A 108 -17.74 -5.25 -12.06
C ILE A 108 -18.96 -4.54 -11.48
N PHE A 109 -18.78 -3.78 -10.41
CA PHE A 109 -19.77 -2.86 -9.88
C PHE A 109 -19.17 -1.46 -9.80
N ASP A 110 -19.64 -0.58 -10.67
CA ASP A 110 -19.26 0.84 -10.70
C ASP A 110 -20.38 1.67 -10.06
N GLY A 111 -20.08 2.37 -8.97
CA GLY A 111 -21.00 3.28 -8.32
C GLY A 111 -21.19 4.59 -9.08
N SER A 112 -20.28 4.94 -10.00
CA SER A 112 -20.33 6.13 -10.85
C SER A 112 -20.64 7.41 -10.08
N GLU A 113 -20.03 7.51 -8.88
CA GLU A 113 -20.21 8.57 -7.89
C GLU A 113 -21.68 8.79 -7.44
N GLN A 114 -22.58 7.86 -7.74
CA GLN A 114 -23.92 7.84 -7.20
C GLN A 114 -23.90 7.31 -5.77
N THR A 115 -24.86 7.76 -4.97
CA THR A 115 -24.95 7.42 -3.56
C THR A 115 -26.05 6.39 -3.30
N ILE A 116 -25.72 5.38 -2.50
CA ILE A 116 -26.70 4.50 -1.87
C ILE A 116 -26.92 4.99 -0.44
N PHE A 117 -28.13 5.46 -0.15
CA PHE A 117 -28.51 6.00 1.16
C PHE A 117 -29.21 4.95 2.03
N ASP A 118 -29.04 5.08 3.35
CA ASP A 118 -29.82 4.35 4.37
C ASP A 118 -29.82 2.82 4.16
N LEU A 119 -28.72 2.27 3.63
CA LEU A 119 -28.55 0.83 3.42
C LEU A 119 -28.52 0.13 4.78
N THR A 120 -29.48 -0.75 5.05
CA THR A 120 -29.48 -1.58 6.26
C THR A 120 -29.24 -3.06 5.91
N ILE A 121 -28.22 -3.68 6.50
CA ILE A 121 -27.93 -5.12 6.41
C ILE A 121 -27.76 -5.66 7.83
N ASP A 122 -28.75 -6.42 8.34
CA ASP A 122 -28.79 -6.87 9.75
C ASP A 122 -28.96 -8.40 9.91
N PRO A 123 -28.02 -9.24 9.41
CA PRO A 123 -27.93 -10.65 9.76
C PRO A 123 -26.89 -10.90 10.89
N PRO A 124 -27.21 -10.62 12.18
CA PRO A 124 -26.24 -10.57 13.29
C PRO A 124 -25.53 -11.89 13.61
N ASP A 125 -26.02 -13.03 13.10
CA ASP A 125 -25.45 -14.35 13.34
C ASP A 125 -24.73 -14.91 12.09
N GLU A 126 -24.59 -14.12 11.02
CA GLU A 126 -24.00 -14.56 9.74
C GLU A 126 -22.60 -13.93 9.53
N GLU A 127 -21.76 -14.65 8.80
CA GLU A 127 -20.40 -14.24 8.41
C GLU A 127 -20.39 -13.70 6.97
N GLY A 128 -19.39 -12.88 6.62
CA GLY A 128 -19.23 -12.35 5.27
C GLY A 128 -20.35 -11.36 4.94
N VAL A 129 -20.39 -10.27 5.69
CA VAL A 129 -21.50 -9.31 5.68
C VAL A 129 -21.03 -7.96 5.17
N GLY A 130 -21.67 -7.50 4.09
CA GLY A 130 -21.53 -6.18 3.47
C GLY A 130 -22.52 -6.06 2.32
N LEU A 131 -22.49 -4.95 1.57
CA LEU A 131 -23.26 -4.88 0.31
C LEU A 131 -22.97 -6.11 -0.56
N PHE A 132 -21.69 -6.49 -0.62
CA PHE A 132 -21.20 -7.78 -1.09
C PHE A 132 -20.70 -8.60 0.11
N GLY A 133 -21.18 -9.83 0.26
CA GLY A 133 -20.71 -10.74 1.28
C GLY A 133 -19.33 -11.31 0.94
N THR A 134 -19.18 -11.83 -0.28
CA THR A 134 -17.90 -12.30 -0.81
C THR A 134 -17.72 -11.86 -2.26
N VAL A 135 -16.50 -11.40 -2.58
CA VAL A 135 -16.06 -11.08 -3.93
C VAL A 135 -14.76 -11.86 -4.25
N ASP A 136 -14.58 -12.25 -5.51
CA ASP A 136 -13.43 -13.04 -5.99
C ASP A 136 -13.15 -12.67 -7.45
N ASP A 137 -11.91 -12.26 -7.76
CA ASP A 137 -11.52 -11.72 -9.08
C ASP A 137 -12.51 -10.63 -9.59
N ALA A 138 -12.86 -9.67 -8.73
CA ALA A 138 -13.90 -8.67 -8.98
C ALA A 138 -13.39 -7.22 -8.90
N THR A 139 -14.17 -6.29 -9.45
CA THR A 139 -13.92 -4.85 -9.30
C THR A 139 -15.14 -4.17 -8.69
N ILE A 140 -14.97 -3.51 -7.56
CA ILE A 140 -15.96 -2.62 -6.94
C ILE A 140 -15.34 -1.22 -6.90
N GLN A 141 -15.95 -0.25 -7.59
CA GLN A 141 -15.35 1.07 -7.74
C GLN A 141 -16.34 2.23 -7.63
N ASN A 142 -15.84 3.42 -7.31
CA ASN A 142 -16.56 4.71 -7.38
C ASN A 142 -17.91 4.73 -6.62
N LEU A 143 -17.95 4.11 -5.44
CA LEU A 143 -19.17 3.86 -4.70
C LEU A 143 -19.24 4.73 -3.45
N ILE A 144 -20.37 5.43 -3.30
CA ILE A 144 -20.69 6.21 -2.11
C ILE A 144 -21.80 5.52 -1.32
N LEU A 145 -21.54 5.22 -0.05
CA LEU A 145 -22.50 4.70 0.92
C LEU A 145 -22.68 5.73 2.03
N SER A 146 -23.90 6.22 2.21
CA SER A 146 -24.22 7.26 3.20
C SER A 146 -25.25 6.74 4.20
N ASP A 147 -24.98 6.94 5.50
CA ASP A 147 -25.83 6.48 6.59
C ASP A 147 -26.12 4.96 6.54
N ALA A 148 -25.11 4.14 6.15
CA ALA A 148 -25.26 2.70 6.11
C ALA A 148 -25.30 2.08 7.53
N THR A 149 -26.03 1.01 7.74
CA THR A 149 -26.11 0.27 9.02
C THR A 149 -25.92 -1.21 8.75
N ILE A 150 -24.77 -1.75 9.16
CA ILE A 150 -24.36 -3.12 8.88
C ILE A 150 -24.11 -3.85 10.20
N ASN A 151 -24.71 -5.02 10.36
CA ASN A 151 -24.57 -5.86 11.54
C ASN A 151 -24.35 -7.32 11.14
N GLY A 152 -23.28 -7.94 11.61
CA GLY A 152 -22.91 -9.31 11.30
C GLY A 152 -22.12 -9.97 12.43
N ASP A 153 -21.69 -11.21 12.21
CA ASP A 153 -20.80 -11.90 13.13
C ASP A 153 -19.33 -11.61 12.82
N SER A 154 -18.76 -12.28 11.82
CA SER A 154 -17.36 -12.10 11.39
C SER A 154 -17.24 -11.69 9.92
N TYR A 155 -16.12 -11.10 9.52
CA TYR A 155 -15.88 -10.60 8.16
C TYR A 155 -16.95 -9.60 7.75
N VAL A 156 -16.99 -8.48 8.46
CA VAL A 156 -18.02 -7.45 8.28
C VAL A 156 -17.38 -6.19 7.74
N GLY A 157 -17.92 -5.65 6.65
CA GLY A 157 -17.52 -4.38 6.06
C GLY A 157 -18.72 -3.71 5.40
N THR A 158 -18.68 -2.38 5.22
CA THR A 158 -19.82 -1.69 4.60
C THR A 158 -20.00 -2.11 3.14
N VAL A 159 -18.88 -2.24 2.40
CA VAL A 159 -18.90 -2.64 0.99
C VAL A 159 -18.75 -4.15 0.85
N VAL A 160 -17.69 -4.72 1.44
CA VAL A 160 -17.32 -6.13 1.25
C VAL A 160 -17.10 -6.83 2.58
N GLY A 161 -17.70 -8.01 2.77
CA GLY A 161 -17.36 -8.89 3.88
C GLY A 161 -15.98 -9.53 3.70
N ILE A 162 -15.81 -10.31 2.62
CA ILE A 162 -14.58 -11.01 2.25
C ILE A 162 -14.20 -10.69 0.80
N ALA A 163 -12.98 -10.21 0.58
CA ALA A 163 -12.37 -10.02 -0.74
C ALA A 163 -11.22 -11.01 -0.96
N GLU A 164 -11.24 -11.72 -2.09
CA GLU A 164 -10.24 -12.72 -2.48
C GLU A 164 -9.81 -12.55 -3.96
N GLY A 165 -8.76 -13.27 -4.37
CA GLY A 165 -8.29 -13.27 -5.76
C GLY A 165 -7.63 -11.97 -6.22
N GLU A 166 -7.65 -11.72 -7.53
CA GLU A 166 -7.21 -10.45 -8.15
C GLU A 166 -8.36 -9.43 -8.09
N THR A 167 -8.74 -9.01 -6.88
CA THR A 167 -9.87 -8.10 -6.64
C THR A 167 -9.42 -6.65 -6.38
N THR A 168 -10.16 -5.69 -6.91
CA THR A 168 -10.00 -4.25 -6.62
C THR A 168 -11.25 -3.69 -5.93
N VAL A 169 -11.03 -2.97 -4.82
CA VAL A 169 -12.03 -2.16 -4.12
C VAL A 169 -11.49 -0.72 -4.06
N GLU A 170 -12.02 0.17 -4.90
CA GLU A 170 -11.40 1.46 -5.17
C GLU A 170 -12.39 2.64 -5.17
N GLY A 171 -11.95 3.83 -4.75
CA GLY A 171 -12.77 5.04 -4.86
C GLY A 171 -14.05 4.93 -4.04
N ILE A 172 -13.90 4.47 -2.79
CA ILE A 172 -15.01 4.22 -1.89
C ILE A 172 -15.15 5.39 -0.93
N THR A 173 -16.36 5.90 -0.77
CA THR A 173 -16.72 6.78 0.35
C THR A 173 -17.79 6.11 1.18
N ALA A 174 -17.51 5.82 2.44
CA ALA A 174 -18.44 5.12 3.33
C ALA A 174 -18.67 5.91 4.63
N ASP A 175 -19.94 6.12 4.97
CA ASP A 175 -20.43 6.70 6.21
C ASP A 175 -21.52 5.80 6.80
N GLY A 176 -21.54 5.66 8.13
CA GLY A 176 -22.56 4.91 8.84
C GLY A 176 -22.02 4.15 10.04
N THR A 177 -22.60 2.98 10.30
CA THR A 177 -22.26 2.10 11.43
C THR A 177 -22.03 0.67 10.96
N VAL A 178 -20.97 0.06 11.47
CA VAL A 178 -20.66 -1.37 11.30
C VAL A 178 -20.51 -2.01 12.68
N GLU A 179 -21.32 -3.02 12.97
CA GLU A 179 -21.21 -3.85 14.17
C GLU A 179 -20.88 -5.31 13.81
N GLY A 180 -19.80 -5.84 14.37
CA GLY A 180 -19.46 -7.26 14.32
C GLY A 180 -19.44 -7.88 15.71
N SER A 181 -20.03 -9.07 15.88
CA SER A 181 -19.93 -9.83 17.14
C SER A 181 -18.73 -10.79 17.24
N GLY A 182 -18.07 -11.02 16.12
CA GLY A 182 -16.92 -11.90 15.95
C GLY A 182 -15.68 -11.16 15.45
N ASP A 183 -14.95 -11.80 14.54
CA ASP A 183 -13.61 -11.38 14.12
C ASP A 183 -13.63 -10.63 12.78
N LYS A 184 -12.62 -9.81 12.53
CA LYS A 184 -12.35 -9.13 11.25
C LYS A 184 -13.49 -8.22 10.80
N VAL A 185 -13.58 -7.08 11.48
CA VAL A 185 -14.58 -6.04 11.26
C VAL A 185 -13.85 -4.82 10.71
N GLY A 186 -14.17 -4.43 9.48
CA GLY A 186 -13.63 -3.25 8.82
C GLY A 186 -14.73 -2.21 8.54
N GLY A 187 -14.36 -0.94 8.40
CA GLY A 187 -15.32 0.07 7.93
C GLY A 187 -15.75 -0.16 6.47
N VAL A 188 -14.83 -0.61 5.60
CA VAL A 188 -15.10 -0.85 4.17
C VAL A 188 -15.06 -2.34 3.83
N VAL A 189 -13.99 -3.03 4.21
CA VAL A 189 -13.76 -4.45 3.93
C VAL A 189 -13.54 -5.23 5.22
N GLY A 190 -14.25 -6.33 5.46
CA GLY A 190 -13.99 -7.19 6.62
C GLY A 190 -12.61 -7.86 6.54
N GLU A 191 -12.33 -8.51 5.42
CA GLU A 191 -11.07 -9.20 5.15
C GLU A 191 -10.62 -9.11 3.69
N SER A 192 -9.33 -8.88 3.48
CA SER A 192 -8.64 -8.88 2.19
C SER A 192 -7.56 -9.97 2.16
N ARG A 193 -7.60 -10.87 1.18
CA ARG A 193 -6.63 -11.97 0.98
C ARG A 193 -6.17 -12.08 -0.47
N ASP A 194 -5.12 -12.86 -0.73
CA ASP A 194 -4.48 -12.99 -2.04
C ASP A 194 -3.95 -11.65 -2.60
N GLU A 195 -4.33 -11.25 -3.82
CA GLU A 195 -3.83 -10.05 -4.53
C GLU A 195 -4.86 -8.91 -4.50
N VAL A 196 -5.61 -8.78 -3.40
CA VAL A 196 -6.62 -7.73 -3.20
C VAL A 196 -5.98 -6.36 -3.07
N LEU A 197 -6.51 -5.37 -3.80
CA LEU A 197 -6.21 -3.95 -3.63
C LEU A 197 -7.41 -3.22 -3.04
N VAL A 198 -7.23 -2.61 -1.88
CA VAL A 198 -8.13 -1.58 -1.34
C VAL A 198 -7.45 -0.22 -1.50
N SER A 199 -7.94 0.63 -2.41
CA SER A 199 -7.34 1.94 -2.68
C SER A 199 -8.37 3.06 -2.61
N ASN A 200 -7.91 4.28 -2.30
CA ASN A 200 -8.77 5.47 -2.34
C ASN A 200 -10.07 5.30 -1.53
N ALA A 201 -9.97 4.68 -0.35
CA ALA A 201 -11.11 4.41 0.51
C ALA A 201 -11.18 5.45 1.65
N ASP A 202 -12.20 6.30 1.62
CA ASP A 202 -12.54 7.27 2.66
C ASP A 202 -13.64 6.68 3.57
N SER A 203 -13.27 6.32 4.79
CA SER A 203 -14.15 5.70 5.77
C SER A 203 -14.43 6.63 6.96
N ALA A 204 -15.64 7.18 6.99
CA ALA A 204 -16.21 7.88 8.14
C ALA A 204 -17.09 6.95 9.01
N VAL A 205 -16.97 5.64 8.84
CA VAL A 205 -17.80 4.63 9.49
C VAL A 205 -17.43 4.48 10.98
N ASP A 206 -18.43 4.50 11.85
CA ASP A 206 -18.27 4.07 13.25
C ASP A 206 -18.27 2.54 13.30
N VAL A 207 -17.13 1.93 13.67
CA VAL A 207 -16.92 0.48 13.65
C VAL A 207 -16.85 -0.05 15.08
N THR A 208 -17.67 -1.05 15.40
CA THR A 208 -17.63 -1.78 16.67
C THR A 208 -17.41 -3.27 16.42
N GLY A 209 -16.32 -3.84 16.93
CA GLY A 209 -15.99 -5.25 16.72
C GLY A 209 -15.31 -5.92 17.93
N ARG A 210 -15.15 -7.24 17.90
CA ARG A 210 -14.72 -8.01 19.08
C ARG A 210 -13.22 -8.31 19.14
N ASP A 211 -12.64 -8.84 18.06
CA ASP A 211 -11.27 -9.35 18.07
C ASP A 211 -10.38 -8.47 17.19
N ASP A 212 -10.60 -8.47 15.87
CA ASP A 212 -9.88 -7.61 14.91
C ASP A 212 -10.80 -6.51 14.35
N VAL A 213 -10.52 -5.25 14.68
CA VAL A 213 -11.33 -4.09 14.30
C VAL A 213 -10.49 -3.01 13.59
N GLY A 214 -10.81 -2.72 12.34
CA GLY A 214 -10.12 -1.72 11.52
C GLY A 214 -11.09 -0.66 10.98
N GLY A 215 -10.66 0.58 10.83
CA GLY A 215 -11.50 1.63 10.26
C GLY A 215 -11.69 1.54 8.75
N VAL A 216 -10.78 0.90 8.01
CA VAL A 216 -10.95 0.58 6.59
C VAL A 216 -11.07 -0.93 6.39
N VAL A 217 -10.08 -1.70 6.84
CA VAL A 217 -10.00 -3.15 6.66
C VAL A 217 -9.87 -3.87 8.00
N GLY A 218 -10.64 -4.93 8.25
CA GLY A 218 -10.46 -5.75 9.45
C GLY A 218 -9.09 -6.46 9.44
N GLU A 219 -8.87 -7.33 8.46
CA GLU A 219 -7.59 -8.04 8.26
C GLU A 219 -7.12 -7.95 6.81
N ASN A 220 -5.82 -7.68 6.64
CA ASN A 220 -5.13 -7.63 5.36
C ASN A 220 -4.05 -8.72 5.34
N ASP A 221 -4.19 -9.73 4.48
CA ASP A 221 -3.38 -10.96 4.51
C ASP A 221 -2.79 -11.29 3.11
N ASP A 222 -1.88 -12.25 3.06
CA ASP A 222 -1.14 -12.67 1.87
C ASP A 222 -0.39 -11.52 1.15
N GLN A 223 -0.82 -11.13 -0.05
CA GLN A 223 -0.23 -10.04 -0.86
C GLN A 223 -1.18 -8.83 -0.94
N ALA A 224 -2.20 -8.80 -0.08
CA ALA A 224 -3.20 -7.75 -0.12
C ALA A 224 -2.59 -6.40 0.28
N ALA A 225 -3.09 -5.34 -0.33
CA ALA A 225 -2.58 -3.99 -0.17
C ALA A 225 -3.70 -3.00 0.15
N ILE A 226 -3.43 -2.11 1.11
CA ILE A 226 -4.25 -0.93 1.40
C ILE A 226 -3.44 0.29 1.00
N ARG A 227 -3.98 1.13 0.11
CA ARG A 227 -3.31 2.32 -0.42
C ARG A 227 -4.18 3.56 -0.36
N ASP A 228 -3.57 4.72 -0.16
CA ASP A 228 -4.21 6.02 -0.38
C ASP A 228 -5.58 6.15 0.33
N SER A 229 -5.69 5.58 1.53
CA SER A 229 -6.96 5.41 2.24
C SER A 229 -6.98 6.19 3.55
N GLU A 230 -8.18 6.64 3.94
CA GLU A 230 -8.40 7.46 5.12
C GLU A 230 -9.49 6.87 6.03
N ALA A 231 -9.29 7.02 7.34
CA ALA A 231 -10.30 6.71 8.34
C ALA A 231 -10.48 7.84 9.36
N THR A 232 -11.73 8.25 9.57
CA THR A 232 -12.11 9.36 10.48
C THR A 232 -13.19 8.99 11.51
N GLY A 233 -13.84 7.83 11.35
CA GLY A 233 -14.88 7.34 12.27
C GLY A 233 -14.34 6.88 13.63
N THR A 234 -15.24 6.49 14.53
CA THR A 234 -14.88 5.91 15.84
C THR A 234 -14.67 4.41 15.70
N ILE A 235 -13.53 3.89 16.16
CA ILE A 235 -13.23 2.45 16.13
C ILE A 235 -13.24 1.93 17.56
N GLU A 236 -14.26 1.13 17.93
CA GLU A 236 -14.50 0.70 19.30
C GLU A 236 -14.41 -0.84 19.45
N TRP A 237 -13.75 -1.28 20.52
CA TRP A 237 -13.80 -2.67 20.95
C TRP A 237 -15.10 -3.01 21.69
N ARG A 238 -15.76 -4.10 21.28
CA ARG A 238 -17.03 -4.58 21.82
C ARG A 238 -16.85 -5.30 23.15
N SER A 239 -17.10 -4.60 24.26
CA SER A 239 -17.01 -5.14 25.62
C SER A 239 -18.22 -6.00 26.07
N GLU A 240 -19.39 -5.88 25.43
CA GLU A 240 -20.61 -6.58 25.89
C GLU A 240 -20.53 -8.11 25.72
N GLY A 241 -20.42 -8.83 26.84
CA GLY A 241 -20.49 -10.30 26.87
C GLY A 241 -19.23 -11.03 26.39
N SER A 242 -18.13 -10.29 26.23
CA SER A 242 -16.85 -10.80 25.76
C SER A 242 -15.77 -10.63 26.83
N GLU A 243 -14.90 -11.63 26.94
CA GLU A 243 -13.66 -11.55 27.71
C GLU A 243 -12.49 -11.44 26.72
N ILE A 244 -11.45 -10.67 27.07
CA ILE A 244 -10.20 -10.65 26.32
C ILE A 244 -9.44 -11.95 26.62
N SER A 245 -9.83 -13.02 25.91
CA SER A 245 -9.24 -14.35 26.07
C SER A 245 -8.13 -14.64 25.04
N GLY A 246 -8.04 -13.80 24.00
CA GLY A 246 -7.02 -13.80 22.94
C GLY A 246 -6.35 -12.43 22.76
N ALA A 247 -5.79 -12.19 21.57
CA ALA A 247 -5.30 -10.88 21.18
C ALA A 247 -6.45 -10.08 20.55
N VAL A 248 -6.80 -8.95 21.16
CA VAL A 248 -7.64 -7.92 20.54
C VAL A 248 -6.73 -6.97 19.79
N ARG A 249 -7.02 -6.75 18.50
CA ARG A 249 -6.27 -5.85 17.63
C ARG A 249 -7.21 -4.78 17.12
N ILE A 250 -6.81 -3.53 17.28
CA ILE A 250 -7.60 -2.39 16.85
C ILE A 250 -6.72 -1.36 16.16
N GLY A 251 -7.13 -0.95 14.97
CA GLY A 251 -6.41 -0.02 14.12
C GLY A 251 -7.34 0.98 13.45
N GLY A 252 -6.89 2.22 13.26
CA GLY A 252 -7.69 3.19 12.51
C GLY A 252 -7.77 2.85 11.02
N ILE A 253 -6.75 2.24 10.41
CA ILE A 253 -6.81 1.75 9.01
C ILE A 253 -7.09 0.25 8.98
N VAL A 254 -6.23 -0.54 9.64
CA VAL A 254 -6.29 -2.00 9.60
C VAL A 254 -6.14 -2.61 10.99
N ALA A 255 -6.93 -3.61 11.37
CA ALA A 255 -6.68 -4.25 12.67
C ALA A 255 -5.37 -5.05 12.64
N LYS A 256 -5.19 -5.85 11.59
CA LYS A 256 -4.05 -6.73 11.40
C LYS A 256 -3.57 -6.74 9.95
N ASN A 257 -2.31 -6.37 9.75
CA ASN A 257 -1.58 -6.62 8.50
C ASN A 257 -0.80 -7.94 8.68
N ASP A 258 -1.36 -9.07 8.23
CA ASP A 258 -1.06 -10.44 8.68
C ASP A 258 -0.06 -11.22 7.82
N ALA A 259 0.64 -10.58 6.90
CA ALA A 259 1.62 -11.29 6.08
C ALA A 259 2.84 -10.42 5.74
N PRO A 260 4.01 -11.04 5.51
CA PRO A 260 5.21 -10.32 5.11
C PRO A 260 5.08 -9.53 3.81
N ASP A 261 4.21 -10.00 2.92
CA ASP A 261 3.95 -9.38 1.61
C ASP A 261 2.72 -8.45 1.64
N ALA A 262 2.00 -8.37 2.77
CA ALA A 262 0.85 -7.49 2.94
C ALA A 262 1.31 -6.05 3.24
N THR A 263 0.70 -5.05 2.57
CA THR A 263 1.14 -3.66 2.63
C THR A 263 0.04 -2.69 3.06
N VAL A 264 0.43 -1.67 3.82
CA VAL A 264 -0.37 -0.48 4.13
C VAL A 264 0.46 0.74 3.76
N GLU A 265 0.08 1.43 2.70
CA GLU A 265 0.89 2.47 2.07
C GLU A 265 0.10 3.77 1.93
N ASN A 266 0.72 4.91 2.23
CA ASN A 266 0.12 6.24 2.04
C ASN A 266 -1.28 6.41 2.67
N CYS A 267 -1.50 5.84 3.86
CA CYS A 267 -2.79 5.91 4.55
C CYS A 267 -2.80 6.95 5.68
N ARG A 268 -3.95 7.57 5.93
CA ARG A 268 -4.15 8.55 7.01
C ARG A 268 -5.23 8.09 7.98
N SER A 269 -4.96 8.17 9.28
CA SER A 269 -6.02 8.00 10.29
C SER A 269 -6.13 9.18 11.24
N ASP A 270 -7.30 9.82 11.18
CA ASP A 270 -7.76 10.82 12.15
C ASP A 270 -8.88 10.23 13.04
N ALA A 271 -9.01 8.90 13.04
CA ALA A 271 -9.99 8.13 13.79
C ALA A 271 -9.77 8.20 15.31
N ASP A 272 -10.86 7.98 16.06
CA ASP A 272 -10.80 7.78 17.52
C ASP A 272 -10.83 6.28 17.84
N VAL A 273 -9.67 5.72 18.15
CA VAL A 273 -9.48 4.30 18.47
C VAL A 273 -9.67 4.07 19.95
N GLN A 274 -10.64 3.23 20.31
CA GLN A 274 -11.12 3.07 21.68
C GLN A 274 -11.20 1.60 22.11
N VAL A 275 -10.47 1.27 23.17
CA VAL A 275 -10.64 0.03 23.94
C VAL A 275 -11.09 0.42 25.34
N LEU A 276 -12.40 0.60 25.48
CA LEU A 276 -13.05 0.97 26.73
C LEU A 276 -13.69 -0.27 27.34
N ASP A 277 -13.05 -0.85 28.34
CA ASP A 277 -13.67 -1.97 29.01
C ASP A 277 -14.68 -1.51 30.08
N ASN A 278 -15.94 -1.94 29.92
CA ASN A 278 -17.00 -1.81 30.92
C ASN A 278 -17.39 -3.18 31.54
N TYR A 279 -16.63 -4.23 31.21
CA TYR A 279 -16.89 -5.62 31.57
C TYR A 279 -16.66 -5.86 33.06
N VAL A 280 -17.63 -6.56 33.66
CA VAL A 280 -17.60 -6.96 35.06
C VAL A 280 -17.04 -8.38 35.13
N TYR A 281 -15.77 -8.49 35.50
CA TYR A 281 -15.00 -9.71 35.79
C TYR A 281 -15.81 -11.00 36.10
N ASP A 282 -15.43 -12.11 35.43
CA ASP A 282 -15.83 -13.48 35.76
C ASP A 282 -14.70 -14.23 36.50
N GLU A 283 -15.02 -14.80 37.67
CA GLU A 283 -14.10 -15.56 38.52
C GLU A 283 -13.69 -16.93 37.93
N ASP A 284 -14.36 -17.38 36.88
CA ASP A 284 -14.15 -18.69 36.25
C ASP A 284 -13.26 -18.66 34.98
N SER A 285 -12.88 -17.48 34.46
CA SER A 285 -11.99 -17.34 33.30
C SER A 285 -10.53 -17.62 33.68
N GLY A 286 -9.71 -18.15 32.77
CA GLY A 286 -8.35 -18.62 33.08
C GLY A 286 -7.27 -18.18 32.09
N GLU A 287 -7.59 -17.22 31.22
CA GLU A 287 -6.79 -16.82 30.07
C GLU A 287 -6.16 -15.43 30.31
N ASN A 288 -4.97 -15.19 29.75
CA ASN A 288 -4.33 -13.87 29.75
C ASN A 288 -4.44 -13.35 28.31
N GLY A 289 -5.27 -12.34 28.06
CA GLY A 289 -5.35 -11.70 26.75
C GLY A 289 -4.24 -10.70 26.46
N SER A 290 -4.27 -10.11 25.27
CA SER A 290 -3.50 -8.90 24.94
C SER A 290 -4.35 -7.92 24.14
N VAL A 291 -4.06 -6.63 24.28
CA VAL A 291 -4.66 -5.56 23.48
C VAL A 291 -3.54 -4.92 22.69
N HIS A 292 -3.66 -4.92 21.37
CA HIS A 292 -2.75 -4.22 20.47
C HIS A 292 -3.54 -3.10 19.79
N ALA A 293 -3.30 -1.87 20.20
CA ALA A 293 -4.00 -0.70 19.71
C ALA A 293 -3.03 0.24 19.02
N GLY A 294 -3.31 0.62 17.77
CA GLY A 294 -2.60 1.67 17.06
C GLY A 294 -3.55 2.54 16.26
N ALA A 295 -3.17 3.77 15.96
CA ALA A 295 -4.04 4.63 15.15
C ALA A 295 -4.00 4.25 13.66
N ILE A 296 -2.95 3.58 13.17
CA ILE A 296 -2.95 2.96 11.82
C ILE A 296 -3.29 1.48 11.93
N ALA A 297 -2.53 0.74 12.74
CA ALA A 297 -2.66 -0.71 12.83
C ALA A 297 -2.68 -1.25 14.27
N GLY A 298 -3.48 -2.28 14.52
CA GLY A 298 -3.36 -3.04 15.78
C GLY A 298 -2.07 -3.84 15.79
N THR A 299 -1.86 -4.67 14.77
CA THR A 299 -0.64 -5.47 14.56
C THR A 299 -0.14 -5.37 13.12
N ASN A 300 1.18 -5.38 12.95
CA ASN A 300 1.83 -5.44 11.66
C ASN A 300 2.84 -6.59 11.60
N ASP A 301 2.64 -7.50 10.66
CA ASP A 301 3.54 -8.59 10.28
C ASP A 301 4.13 -8.37 8.85
N GLY A 302 3.77 -7.26 8.19
CA GLY A 302 4.19 -6.85 6.84
C GLY A 302 4.82 -5.46 6.76
N LEU A 303 4.47 -4.68 5.73
CA LEU A 303 4.95 -3.31 5.52
C LEU A 303 3.89 -2.27 5.86
N ILE A 304 4.24 -1.31 6.71
CA ILE A 304 3.54 -0.02 6.85
C ILE A 304 4.48 1.09 6.38
N GLU A 305 4.07 1.85 5.37
CA GLU A 305 4.88 2.90 4.77
C GLU A 305 4.08 4.19 4.53
N LYS A 306 4.71 5.34 4.73
CA LYS A 306 4.11 6.66 4.41
C LYS A 306 2.77 6.92 5.09
N CYS A 307 2.55 6.32 6.25
CA CYS A 307 1.29 6.44 6.98
C CYS A 307 1.34 7.57 8.02
N VAL A 308 0.18 8.19 8.22
CA VAL A 308 0.00 9.39 9.04
C VAL A 308 -1.13 9.22 10.03
N THR A 309 -0.95 9.72 11.25
CA THR A 309 -2.09 9.87 12.15
C THR A 309 -2.08 11.16 12.95
N THR A 310 -3.25 11.78 13.10
CA THR A 310 -3.52 12.83 14.09
C THR A 310 -4.65 12.46 15.07
N GLY A 311 -5.16 11.22 14.95
CA GLY A 311 -6.25 10.69 15.76
C GLY A 311 -5.89 10.40 17.21
N THR A 312 -6.75 9.65 17.88
CA THR A 312 -6.58 9.29 19.30
C THR A 312 -6.55 7.78 19.48
N VAL A 313 -5.75 7.32 20.47
CA VAL A 313 -5.75 5.91 20.89
C VAL A 313 -5.97 5.86 22.39
N THR A 314 -7.12 5.33 22.79
CA THR A 314 -7.55 5.26 24.19
C THR A 314 -7.71 3.81 24.63
N VAL A 315 -7.03 3.44 25.71
CA VAL A 315 -7.17 2.13 26.36
C VAL A 315 -7.46 2.32 27.84
N GLU A 316 -8.67 1.96 28.29
CA GLU A 316 -9.11 2.13 29.68
C GLU A 316 -9.51 0.79 30.35
N ASP A 317 -9.21 0.68 31.65
CA ASP A 317 -9.75 -0.30 32.62
C ASP A 317 -9.77 -1.77 32.16
N ASN A 318 -8.61 -2.37 31.86
CA ASN A 318 -8.56 -3.79 31.49
C ASN A 318 -8.75 -4.72 32.74
N PRO A 319 -9.91 -5.38 32.93
CA PRO A 319 -10.39 -5.91 34.21
C PRO A 319 -9.82 -7.29 34.58
N ASP A 320 -8.90 -7.84 33.79
CA ASP A 320 -8.19 -9.08 34.14
C ASP A 320 -6.87 -8.84 34.90
N THR A 321 -6.58 -7.58 35.21
CA THR A 321 -5.41 -7.20 35.99
C THR A 321 -5.68 -7.32 37.50
N HIS A 322 -5.78 -8.55 38.00
CA HIS A 322 -5.80 -8.84 39.44
C HIS A 322 -4.40 -9.27 39.92
N PRO A 323 -3.54 -8.34 40.38
CA PRO A 323 -2.17 -8.67 40.81
C PRO A 323 -2.10 -9.66 41.97
N GLU A 324 -3.17 -9.81 42.78
CA GLU A 324 -3.21 -10.84 43.83
C GLU A 324 -3.33 -12.28 43.28
N GLU A 325 -3.70 -12.45 42.00
CA GLU A 325 -3.86 -13.76 41.33
C GLU A 325 -2.89 -14.02 40.16
N ASN A 326 -1.93 -13.11 39.91
CA ASN A 326 -0.94 -13.16 38.81
C ASN A 326 -1.52 -13.15 37.37
N ARG A 327 -2.72 -12.61 37.15
CA ARG A 327 -3.31 -12.43 35.81
C ARG A 327 -2.95 -11.06 35.25
N ARG A 328 -2.61 -10.99 33.95
CA ARG A 328 -2.11 -9.77 33.29
C ARG A 328 -2.53 -9.76 31.82
N THR A 329 -3.49 -8.92 31.47
CA THR A 329 -3.68 -8.54 30.07
C THR A 329 -2.55 -7.61 29.68
N THR A 330 -1.92 -7.87 28.53
CA THR A 330 -0.80 -7.05 28.05
C THR A 330 -1.33 -5.97 27.11
N ASN A 331 -1.18 -4.70 27.46
CA ASN A 331 -1.64 -3.58 26.63
C ASN A 331 -0.45 -2.99 25.87
N LEU A 332 -0.48 -3.09 24.54
CA LEU A 332 0.53 -2.62 23.60
C LEU A 332 -0.10 -1.50 22.77
N VAL A 333 0.34 -0.27 23.01
CA VAL A 333 -0.33 0.92 22.47
C VAL A 333 0.66 1.76 21.68
N GLY A 334 0.39 1.97 20.41
CA GLY A 334 1.23 2.74 19.49
C GLY A 334 0.47 3.91 18.88
N GLY A 335 1.18 4.94 18.43
CA GLY A 335 0.56 5.94 17.56
C GLY A 335 0.35 5.39 16.15
N ILE A 336 1.33 4.72 15.56
CA ILE A 336 1.17 4.01 14.28
C ILE A 336 0.64 2.60 14.51
N VAL A 337 1.41 1.75 15.20
CA VAL A 337 1.09 0.33 15.36
C VAL A 337 1.16 -0.14 16.80
N GLY A 338 0.16 -0.86 17.31
CA GLY A 338 0.20 -1.41 18.67
C GLY A 338 1.38 -2.38 18.87
N HIS A 339 1.50 -3.35 17.95
CA HIS A 339 2.56 -4.36 17.94
C HIS A 339 3.13 -4.54 16.52
N ASN A 340 4.36 -4.08 16.28
CA ASN A 340 5.12 -4.44 15.09
C ASN A 340 5.73 -5.83 15.33
N SER A 341 5.01 -6.84 14.87
CA SER A 341 5.17 -8.26 15.20
C SER A 341 5.99 -8.93 14.11
N GLY A 342 7.11 -9.54 14.45
CA GLY A 342 7.90 -10.34 13.52
C GLY A 342 7.98 -11.76 14.03
N ASP A 343 7.34 -12.70 13.33
CA ASP A 343 7.62 -14.13 13.55
C ASP A 343 8.91 -14.50 12.80
N ASP A 344 9.99 -14.76 13.53
CA ASP A 344 11.30 -15.17 12.97
C ASP A 344 11.11 -16.31 11.94
N PRO A 345 11.49 -16.11 10.65
CA PRO A 345 12.44 -15.12 10.12
C PRO A 345 11.81 -13.99 9.27
N GLN A 346 10.64 -13.47 9.62
CA GLN A 346 9.88 -12.50 8.79
C GLN A 346 10.26 -11.05 9.13
N GLU A 347 10.50 -10.24 8.09
CA GLU A 347 10.79 -8.81 8.20
C GLU A 347 9.47 -8.04 8.24
N CYS A 348 9.05 -7.57 9.42
CA CYS A 348 7.99 -6.57 9.54
C CYS A 348 8.60 -5.16 9.64
N ILE A 349 8.06 -4.22 8.88
CA ILE A 349 8.67 -2.91 8.64
C ILE A 349 7.65 -1.81 8.86
N VAL A 350 8.02 -0.81 9.64
CA VAL A 350 7.36 0.50 9.68
C VAL A 350 8.36 1.54 9.20
N ARG A 351 8.09 2.20 8.08
CA ARG A 351 9.02 3.18 7.52
C ARG A 351 8.35 4.43 7.02
N GLN A 352 9.06 5.57 7.08
CA GLN A 352 8.53 6.83 6.56
C GLN A 352 7.15 7.18 7.13
N CYS A 353 6.88 6.86 8.39
CA CYS A 353 5.59 7.11 9.04
C CYS A 353 5.70 8.24 10.06
N TYR A 354 4.60 8.94 10.33
CA TYR A 354 4.56 9.89 11.43
C TYR A 354 3.27 9.86 12.24
N SER A 355 3.41 10.08 13.55
CA SER A 355 2.30 10.14 14.48
C SER A 355 2.28 11.44 15.30
N ASP A 356 1.20 12.20 15.16
CA ASP A 356 0.82 13.28 16.07
C ASP A 356 -0.30 12.85 17.03
N ALA A 357 -0.54 11.54 17.16
CA ALA A 357 -1.66 11.00 17.90
C ALA A 357 -1.55 11.27 19.42
N THR A 358 -2.70 11.46 20.06
CA THR A 358 -2.78 11.44 21.53
C THR A 358 -3.11 10.04 22.02
N ILE A 359 -2.19 9.46 22.81
CA ILE A 359 -2.32 8.13 23.38
C ILE A 359 -2.70 8.27 24.86
N THR A 360 -3.84 7.70 25.25
CA THR A 360 -4.30 7.66 26.64
C THR A 360 -4.38 6.22 27.12
N VAL A 361 -3.70 5.89 28.22
CA VAL A 361 -3.79 4.57 28.86
C VAL A 361 -4.09 4.72 30.35
N SER A 362 -5.28 4.29 30.77
CA SER A 362 -5.74 4.42 32.15
C SER A 362 -6.05 3.08 32.80
N ASP A 363 -5.89 3.00 34.13
CA ASP A 363 -6.30 1.85 34.95
C ASP A 363 -5.75 0.50 34.46
N SER A 364 -4.46 0.46 34.10
CA SER A 364 -3.82 -0.64 33.38
C SER A 364 -2.55 -1.16 34.07
N VAL A 365 -2.31 -2.48 34.00
CA VAL A 365 -1.10 -3.13 34.53
C VAL A 365 -0.13 -3.51 33.42
N GLY A 366 1.09 -3.03 33.53
CA GLY A 366 2.18 -3.20 32.58
C GLY A 366 1.94 -2.57 31.21
N PRO A 367 1.22 -1.43 31.07
CA PRO A 367 0.98 -0.85 29.76
C PRO A 367 2.32 -0.51 29.10
N THR A 368 2.43 -0.84 27.81
CA THR A 368 3.58 -0.51 27.00
C THR A 368 3.14 0.45 25.90
N ALA A 369 3.59 1.70 25.95
CA ALA A 369 3.13 2.76 25.06
C ALA A 369 4.30 3.45 24.34
N GLY A 370 4.13 3.75 23.04
CA GLY A 370 5.08 4.57 22.29
C GLY A 370 4.44 5.34 21.15
N GLY A 371 5.04 6.48 20.78
CA GLY A 371 4.48 7.36 19.75
C GLY A 371 4.42 6.73 18.36
N ILE A 372 5.31 5.80 18.02
CA ILE A 372 5.20 4.97 16.81
C ILE A 372 4.61 3.61 17.16
N THR A 373 5.21 2.89 18.11
CA THR A 373 4.70 1.58 18.51
C THR A 373 4.77 1.30 20.00
N GLY A 374 3.82 0.51 20.48
CA GLY A 374 3.91 -0.09 21.81
C GLY A 374 5.10 -1.04 21.88
N VAL A 375 5.14 -2.06 21.02
CA VAL A 375 6.23 -3.05 20.99
C VAL A 375 6.73 -3.24 19.57
N ASN A 376 8.05 -3.20 19.43
CA ASN A 376 8.75 -3.50 18.19
C ASN A 376 9.46 -4.85 18.27
N PHE A 377 9.26 -5.69 17.24
CA PHE A 377 10.06 -6.90 16.95
C PHE A 377 10.77 -6.87 15.60
N GLY A 378 10.44 -5.92 14.73
CA GLY A 378 11.05 -5.76 13.40
C GLY A 378 11.80 -4.44 13.25
N THR A 379 11.68 -3.84 12.07
CA THR A 379 12.38 -2.61 11.71
C THR A 379 11.45 -1.41 11.79
N ILE A 380 11.91 -0.36 12.45
CA ILE A 380 11.32 0.98 12.38
C ILE A 380 12.38 1.92 11.85
N GLU A 381 12.12 2.56 10.72
CA GLU A 381 13.08 3.48 10.11
C GLU A 381 12.43 4.76 9.58
N ASP A 382 13.22 5.84 9.55
CA ASP A 382 12.83 7.10 8.91
C ASP A 382 11.44 7.59 9.36
N SER A 383 11.16 7.55 10.66
CA SER A 383 9.82 7.80 11.21
C SER A 383 9.87 8.72 12.43
N TYR A 384 8.79 9.44 12.73
CA TYR A 384 8.78 10.36 13.88
C TYR A 384 7.45 10.47 14.61
N ALA A 385 7.51 10.90 15.88
CA ALA A 385 6.31 11.15 16.68
C ALA A 385 6.36 12.51 17.39
N THR A 386 5.28 13.27 17.36
CA THR A 386 5.13 14.61 17.97
C THR A 386 3.96 14.73 18.94
N GLY A 387 3.12 13.70 19.01
CA GLY A 387 1.90 13.71 19.82
C GLY A 387 2.14 13.65 21.34
N ALA A 388 1.19 13.09 22.06
CA ALA A 388 1.24 13.01 23.52
C ALA A 388 0.96 11.59 24.03
N ILE A 389 1.58 11.22 25.16
CA ILE A 389 1.28 9.99 25.89
C ILE A 389 0.89 10.32 27.33
N ASP A 390 -0.37 10.04 27.64
CA ASP A 390 -0.96 10.21 28.95
C ASP A 390 -1.21 8.83 29.57
N THR A 391 -0.63 8.58 30.74
CA THR A 391 -0.92 7.36 31.51
C THR A 391 -1.42 7.72 32.89
N THR A 392 -2.50 7.08 33.35
CA THR A 392 -3.08 7.34 34.68
C THR A 392 -3.32 6.05 35.45
N GLU A 393 -2.94 6.05 36.73
CA GLU A 393 -3.05 4.88 37.62
C GLU A 393 -2.37 3.61 37.06
N GLY A 394 -1.30 3.77 36.26
CA GLY A 394 -0.55 2.65 35.69
C GLY A 394 0.30 1.89 36.73
N ASP A 395 0.30 0.55 36.68
CA ASP A 395 1.19 -0.32 37.45
C ASP A 395 2.30 -0.88 36.54
N PHE A 396 3.57 -0.62 36.83
CA PHE A 396 4.74 -0.95 35.98
C PHE A 396 4.68 -0.44 34.51
N PRO A 397 4.28 0.82 34.23
CA PRO A 397 4.23 1.32 32.86
C PRO A 397 5.60 1.37 32.19
N VAL A 398 5.62 1.10 30.89
CA VAL A 398 6.78 1.18 30.00
C VAL A 398 6.45 2.15 28.87
N VAL A 399 7.09 3.31 28.86
CA VAL A 399 6.74 4.40 27.95
C VAL A 399 7.99 4.92 27.24
N GLY A 400 7.92 5.05 25.91
CA GLY A 400 8.97 5.64 25.11
C GLY A 400 8.42 6.66 24.11
N GLY A 401 9.20 7.67 23.74
CA GLY A 401 8.75 8.67 22.77
C GLY A 401 8.44 8.08 21.39
N LEU A 402 9.28 7.15 20.91
CA LEU A 402 9.02 6.39 19.69
C LEU A 402 8.43 5.02 20.02
N VAL A 403 9.09 4.28 20.90
CA VAL A 403 8.81 2.86 21.11
C VAL A 403 8.70 2.57 22.59
N GLY A 404 7.59 1.98 23.02
CA GLY A 404 7.44 1.53 24.41
C GLY A 404 8.49 0.47 24.75
N ARG A 405 8.50 -0.66 24.05
CA ARG A 405 9.53 -1.69 24.20
C ARG A 405 10.09 -2.12 22.85
N ASN A 406 11.41 -2.03 22.71
CA ASN A 406 12.12 -2.63 21.58
C ASN A 406 12.60 -4.03 21.96
N SER A 407 12.19 -5.03 21.20
CA SER A 407 12.51 -6.46 21.40
C SER A 407 12.95 -7.08 20.09
N GLY A 408 13.61 -8.23 20.17
CA GLY A 408 13.97 -9.02 19.00
C GLY A 408 14.38 -10.41 19.43
N PHE A 409 14.30 -11.35 18.50
CA PHE A 409 15.07 -12.58 18.58
C PHE A 409 16.30 -12.39 17.69
N GLU A 410 17.49 -12.81 18.13
CA GLU A 410 18.72 -12.83 17.31
C GLU A 410 19.15 -11.51 16.60
N SER A 411 18.67 -10.32 17.04
CA SER A 411 18.96 -8.96 16.49
C SER A 411 17.89 -8.32 15.58
N ASP A 412 16.64 -8.81 15.61
CA ASP A 412 15.60 -8.33 14.66
C ASP A 412 14.88 -7.02 15.07
N GLY A 413 15.02 -6.56 16.33
CA GLY A 413 14.44 -5.30 16.78
C GLY A 413 15.30 -4.09 16.43
N VAL A 414 15.10 -3.52 15.24
CA VAL A 414 15.88 -2.39 14.69
C VAL A 414 15.06 -1.11 14.76
N ILE A 415 15.66 -0.02 15.27
CA ILE A 415 15.10 1.33 15.20
C ILE A 415 16.19 2.27 14.72
N GLU A 416 15.98 2.95 13.59
CA GLU A 416 16.99 3.86 13.05
C GLU A 416 16.46 5.08 12.33
N ARG A 417 17.23 6.18 12.37
CA ARG A 417 16.92 7.44 11.68
C ARG A 417 15.53 8.00 12.04
N CYS A 418 15.21 8.01 13.34
CA CYS A 418 13.91 8.46 13.84
C CYS A 418 14.05 9.58 14.88
N PHE A 419 12.99 10.35 15.10
CA PHE A 419 12.96 11.32 16.21
C PHE A 419 11.63 11.39 16.97
N ALA A 420 11.68 11.74 18.26
CA ALA A 420 10.50 11.97 19.08
C ALA A 420 10.48 13.37 19.69
N ALA A 421 9.33 14.04 19.60
CA ALA A 421 9.00 15.25 20.32
C ALA A 421 7.66 15.07 21.05
N VAL A 422 7.56 13.97 21.82
CA VAL A 422 6.31 13.54 22.46
C VAL A 422 6.20 14.12 23.87
N ASP A 423 5.05 14.73 24.21
CA ASP A 423 4.75 15.20 25.57
C ASP A 423 4.28 14.03 26.44
N PHE A 424 4.76 13.97 27.69
CA PHE A 424 4.43 12.89 28.63
C PHE A 424 3.72 13.41 29.87
N SER A 425 2.52 12.89 30.15
CA SER A 425 1.86 13.01 31.45
C SER A 425 1.66 11.63 32.08
N ILE A 426 2.64 11.21 32.88
CA ILE A 426 2.65 9.86 33.48
C ILE A 426 2.32 9.92 34.98
N ASP A 427 1.18 9.33 35.35
CA ASP A 427 0.77 9.11 36.74
C ASP A 427 0.69 7.60 37.03
N THR A 428 1.40 7.16 38.07
CA THR A 428 1.52 5.75 38.43
C THR A 428 0.95 5.47 39.81
N ILE A 429 0.57 4.22 40.07
CA ILE A 429 0.20 3.83 41.43
C ILE A 429 1.39 3.98 42.40
N GLU A 430 1.11 4.27 43.68
CA GLU A 430 2.14 4.53 44.69
C GLU A 430 3.18 3.38 44.76
N ASP A 431 4.46 3.74 44.71
CA ASP A 431 5.62 2.81 44.70
C ASP A 431 5.77 1.90 43.47
N SER A 432 4.98 2.10 42.40
CA SER A 432 5.19 1.40 41.13
C SER A 432 6.44 1.92 40.41
N PRO A 433 7.34 1.04 39.93
CA PRO A 433 8.45 1.46 39.07
C PRO A 433 7.90 1.90 37.70
N LEU A 434 8.64 2.82 37.07
CA LEU A 434 8.36 3.38 35.77
C LEU A 434 9.60 3.19 34.90
N ASN A 435 9.39 2.68 33.69
CA ASN A 435 10.39 2.71 32.63
C ASN A 435 10.00 3.82 31.65
N LEU A 436 10.75 4.92 31.65
CA LEU A 436 10.47 6.09 30.80
C LEU A 436 11.73 6.51 30.04
N GLY A 437 11.66 6.47 28.72
CA GLY A 437 12.73 6.96 27.84
C GLY A 437 12.23 8.01 26.85
N GLY A 438 13.03 9.02 26.57
CA GLY A 438 12.74 10.04 25.56
C GLY A 438 12.56 9.46 24.15
N VAL A 439 13.17 8.30 23.85
CA VAL A 439 12.97 7.53 22.61
C VAL A 439 12.43 6.13 22.88
N ILE A 440 13.06 5.35 23.77
CA ILE A 440 12.67 3.94 24.02
C ILE A 440 12.45 3.69 25.51
N GLY A 441 11.30 3.15 25.90
CA GLY A 441 10.97 2.85 27.29
C GLY A 441 11.69 1.63 27.86
N ASP A 442 11.73 0.52 27.14
CA ASP A 442 12.46 -0.70 27.52
C ASP A 442 13.17 -1.27 26.30
N ASN A 443 14.49 -1.12 26.23
CA ASN A 443 15.28 -1.78 25.21
C ASN A 443 15.74 -3.16 25.70
N ARG A 444 15.60 -4.20 24.88
CA ARG A 444 16.00 -5.58 25.23
C ARG A 444 17.40 -5.91 24.70
N PRO A 445 18.05 -6.96 25.23
CA PRO A 445 19.27 -7.49 24.62
C PRO A 445 18.99 -7.94 23.18
N GLU A 446 20.02 -7.94 22.32
CA GLU A 446 19.89 -8.39 20.92
C GLU A 446 18.88 -7.53 20.13
N THR A 447 18.96 -6.22 20.33
CA THR A 447 18.28 -5.19 19.52
C THR A 447 19.30 -4.18 18.99
N GLU A 448 18.91 -3.39 17.99
CA GLU A 448 19.68 -2.28 17.44
C GLU A 448 18.89 -0.97 17.53
N ALA A 449 19.54 0.07 18.03
CA ALA A 449 19.01 1.43 18.05
C ALA A 449 20.12 2.40 17.60
N SER A 450 19.92 3.05 16.46
CA SER A 450 20.90 3.91 15.82
C SER A 450 20.29 5.24 15.38
N ASP A 451 21.06 6.32 15.43
CA ASP A 451 20.70 7.56 14.75
C ASP A 451 19.33 8.11 15.18
N LEU A 452 19.10 8.14 16.50
CA LEU A 452 17.83 8.57 17.10
C LEU A 452 17.97 9.91 17.82
N TYR A 453 16.92 10.72 17.71
CA TYR A 453 16.86 12.05 18.32
C TYR A 453 15.62 12.21 19.20
N TRP A 454 15.69 13.04 20.24
CA TRP A 454 14.47 13.46 20.95
C TRP A 454 14.54 14.88 21.49
N ASP A 455 13.38 15.51 21.57
CA ASP A 455 13.20 16.82 22.19
C ASP A 455 13.17 16.69 23.73
N THR A 456 14.24 17.21 24.34
CA THR A 456 14.44 17.19 25.80
C THR A 456 13.62 18.24 26.54
N ASP A 457 13.15 19.29 25.86
CA ASP A 457 12.31 20.33 26.45
C ASP A 457 10.82 19.94 26.45
N VAL A 458 10.39 19.06 25.54
CA VAL A 458 9.02 18.53 25.46
C VAL A 458 8.84 17.27 26.31
N SER A 459 9.67 16.24 26.09
CA SER A 459 9.45 14.91 26.69
C SER A 459 9.53 14.87 28.22
N ASN A 460 10.21 15.81 28.87
CA ASN A 460 10.48 15.78 30.32
C ASN A 460 11.17 14.47 30.81
N ALA A 461 11.67 13.61 29.91
CA ALA A 461 12.34 12.35 30.26
C ALA A 461 13.80 12.59 30.70
N ASP A 462 14.24 11.89 31.76
CA ASP A 462 15.60 12.03 32.30
C ASP A 462 16.68 11.29 31.48
N VAL A 463 16.27 10.30 30.67
CA VAL A 463 17.14 9.45 29.85
C VAL A 463 16.54 9.23 28.47
N SER A 464 17.38 8.87 27.50
CA SER A 464 16.93 8.54 26.14
C SER A 464 16.25 7.18 26.07
N ILE A 465 16.92 6.18 26.63
CA ILE A 465 16.55 4.77 26.62
C ILE A 465 16.62 4.28 28.05
N ASP A 466 15.57 3.61 28.50
CA ASP A 466 15.57 2.84 29.74
C ASP A 466 15.52 1.32 29.45
N GLY A 467 15.82 0.48 30.44
CA GLY A 467 15.92 -0.97 30.27
C GLY A 467 17.35 -1.50 30.02
N TYR A 468 17.47 -2.61 29.30
CA TYR A 468 18.75 -3.29 29.05
C TYR A 468 19.44 -2.80 27.77
N ASP A 469 20.78 -2.90 27.74
CA ASP A 469 21.57 -2.40 26.61
C ASP A 469 21.66 -3.44 25.47
N GLY A 470 20.92 -3.22 24.38
CA GLY A 470 21.21 -3.75 23.04
C GLY A 470 22.41 -3.04 22.37
N THR A 471 22.53 -3.14 21.05
CA THR A 471 23.48 -2.32 20.28
C THR A 471 22.91 -0.92 20.14
N ILE A 472 23.54 0.06 20.79
CA ILE A 472 23.06 1.45 20.82
C ILE A 472 24.15 2.38 20.29
N THR A 473 23.83 3.17 19.26
CA THR A 473 24.75 4.14 18.65
C THR A 473 24.04 5.45 18.28
N ASN A 474 24.73 6.57 18.39
CA ASN A 474 24.24 7.90 17.96
C ASN A 474 22.81 8.26 18.45
N ILE A 475 22.61 8.25 19.78
CA ILE A 475 21.34 8.65 20.40
C ILE A 475 21.53 10.04 21.03
N THR A 476 20.84 11.05 20.51
CA THR A 476 21.10 12.47 20.85
C THR A 476 19.85 13.20 21.31
N GLY A 477 19.90 13.75 22.52
CA GLY A 477 18.85 14.63 23.06
C GLY A 477 19.16 16.07 22.71
N LEU A 478 18.19 16.76 22.12
CA LEU A 478 18.29 18.14 21.64
C LEU A 478 17.23 19.00 22.34
N SER A 479 17.47 20.31 22.46
CA SER A 479 16.44 21.25 22.87
C SER A 479 15.43 21.48 21.73
N THR A 480 14.24 21.99 22.03
CA THR A 480 13.23 22.34 21.00
C THR A 480 13.82 23.24 19.90
N ALA A 481 14.66 24.19 20.28
CA ALA A 481 15.29 25.11 19.32
C ALA A 481 16.38 24.48 18.44
N GLU A 482 16.92 23.31 18.82
CA GLU A 482 17.94 22.59 18.05
C GLU A 482 17.33 21.59 17.07
N ILE A 483 16.13 21.08 17.36
CA ILE A 483 15.43 20.09 16.55
C ILE A 483 14.42 20.71 15.57
N GLN A 484 14.04 21.99 15.74
CA GLN A 484 13.06 22.67 14.89
C GLN A 484 13.69 23.54 13.78
N GLY A 485 12.94 23.77 12.71
CA GLY A 485 13.31 24.61 11.57
C GLY A 485 14.67 24.26 10.93
N GLU A 486 15.34 25.26 10.34
CA GLU A 486 16.66 25.08 9.69
C GLU A 486 17.75 24.51 10.61
N ALA A 487 17.60 24.64 11.94
CA ALA A 487 18.58 24.11 12.89
C ALA A 487 18.59 22.57 12.93
N ALA A 488 17.47 21.92 12.57
CA ALA A 488 17.34 20.47 12.55
C ALA A 488 18.43 19.83 11.68
N ALA A 489 18.61 20.30 10.45
CA ALA A 489 19.60 19.77 9.52
C ALA A 489 21.06 19.92 10.00
N GLU A 490 21.36 20.90 10.86
CA GLU A 490 22.69 21.05 11.44
C GLU A 490 22.93 20.13 12.66
N ASN A 491 21.87 19.75 13.38
CA ASN A 491 21.95 19.02 14.65
C ASN A 491 21.55 17.54 14.54
N MET A 492 20.82 17.17 13.49
CA MET A 492 20.33 15.82 13.21
C MET A 492 21.02 15.23 11.98
N ASP A 493 22.35 15.28 11.98
CA ASP A 493 23.21 14.97 10.82
C ASP A 493 23.18 13.51 10.33
N ALA A 494 22.53 12.61 11.07
CA ALA A 494 22.29 11.24 10.65
C ALA A 494 20.97 11.05 9.87
N LEU A 495 20.08 12.05 9.88
CA LEU A 495 18.93 12.08 8.99
C LEU A 495 19.34 12.65 7.63
N ASP A 496 18.82 12.06 6.55
CA ASP A 496 19.09 12.51 5.20
C ASP A 496 18.14 13.63 4.78
N PHE A 497 18.60 14.88 4.91
CA PHE A 497 17.88 16.09 4.52
C PHE A 497 18.02 16.44 3.02
N ASP A 498 18.67 15.59 2.22
CA ASP A 498 18.73 15.76 0.76
C ASP A 498 17.67 14.88 0.04
N GLU A 499 17.14 13.83 0.69
CA GLU A 499 16.23 12.85 0.08
C GLU A 499 15.03 12.44 0.95
N THR A 500 15.23 12.14 2.24
CA THR A 500 14.17 11.50 3.07
C THR A 500 13.44 12.48 3.97
N TRP A 501 14.15 13.48 4.48
CA TRP A 501 13.67 14.46 5.43
C TRP A 501 13.75 15.85 4.84
N ASP A 502 12.86 16.73 5.27
CA ASP A 502 12.86 18.14 4.90
C ASP A 502 12.81 19.05 6.12
N VAL A 503 13.48 20.20 6.00
CA VAL A 503 13.37 21.28 6.97
C VAL A 503 12.18 22.16 6.63
N VAL A 504 11.32 22.37 7.62
CA VAL A 504 10.19 23.27 7.51
C VAL A 504 10.62 24.74 7.58
N THR A 505 9.96 25.59 6.80
CA THR A 505 10.27 27.03 6.73
C THR A 505 9.82 27.81 7.96
N ASP A 506 8.82 27.31 8.69
CA ASP A 506 8.45 27.88 10.00
C ASP A 506 9.45 27.40 11.06
N PRO A 507 10.19 28.32 11.70
CA PRO A 507 11.17 27.94 12.73
C PRO A 507 10.55 27.35 14.01
N ALA A 508 9.22 27.32 14.14
CA ALA A 508 8.50 26.71 15.25
C ALA A 508 8.06 25.26 14.99
N ASP A 509 8.23 24.76 13.76
CA ASP A 509 7.79 23.42 13.36
C ASP A 509 8.98 22.44 13.34
N TYR A 510 8.68 21.16 13.52
CA TYR A 510 9.65 20.07 13.45
C TYR A 510 9.93 19.70 11.97
N PRO A 511 11.12 19.14 11.65
CA PRO A 511 11.38 18.59 10.33
C PRO A 511 10.36 17.50 10.00
N VAL A 512 10.04 17.38 8.72
CA VAL A 512 9.04 16.46 8.19
C VAL A 512 9.71 15.46 7.25
N LEU A 513 8.99 14.42 6.86
CA LEU A 513 9.44 13.55 5.78
C LEU A 513 9.21 14.27 4.45
N ALA A 514 10.12 14.13 3.49
CA ALA A 514 10.09 14.89 2.24
C ALA A 514 8.76 14.72 1.49
N TRP A 515 8.23 13.51 1.47
CA TRP A 515 6.92 13.20 0.85
C TRP A 515 5.72 13.95 1.48
N GLN A 516 5.86 14.54 2.68
CA GLN A 516 4.81 15.34 3.32
C GLN A 516 4.76 16.78 2.81
N ASP A 517 5.87 17.30 2.29
CA ASP A 517 5.99 18.66 1.75
C ASP A 517 6.11 18.67 0.22
N GLU A 518 5.99 17.49 -0.42
CA GLU A 518 5.77 17.43 -1.85
C GLU A 518 4.51 18.25 -2.16
N PRO A 519 4.61 19.29 -2.99
CA PRO A 519 3.43 20.00 -3.42
C PRO A 519 2.49 18.96 -4.03
N VAL A 520 1.26 18.90 -3.53
CA VAL A 520 0.14 18.48 -4.39
C VAL A 520 0.33 19.29 -5.67
N ASP A 521 0.39 18.65 -6.83
CA ASP A 521 0.48 19.33 -8.13
C ASP A 521 -0.77 20.20 -8.36
N GLU A 522 -0.85 21.27 -7.59
CA GLU A 522 -1.67 22.44 -7.80
C GLU A 522 -0.90 23.22 -8.85
N PRO A 523 -1.46 23.46 -10.04
CA PRO A 523 -0.73 24.07 -11.12
C PRO A 523 -0.23 25.44 -10.65
N THR A 524 1.06 25.53 -10.38
CA THR A 524 1.68 26.80 -10.03
C THR A 524 1.66 27.66 -11.29
N ASP A 525 0.83 28.69 -11.26
CA ASP A 525 0.66 29.76 -12.25
C ASP A 525 1.92 30.00 -13.12
N GLY A 526 2.00 29.32 -14.27
CA GLY A 526 2.75 29.78 -15.44
C GLY A 526 3.85 28.90 -16.07
N GLU A 527 4.08 27.65 -15.64
CA GLU A 527 4.92 26.71 -16.40
C GLU A 527 4.19 25.37 -16.58
N ILE A 528 3.93 24.99 -17.84
CA ILE A 528 3.34 23.70 -18.21
C ILE A 528 4.50 22.72 -18.39
N GLU A 529 4.75 21.86 -17.40
CA GLU A 529 5.83 20.86 -17.47
C GLU A 529 5.35 19.50 -18.02
N GLY A 530 6.25 18.78 -18.70
CA GLY A 530 6.09 17.40 -19.13
C GLY A 530 7.43 16.77 -19.53
N ASP A 531 7.49 15.45 -19.54
CA ASP A 531 8.73 14.67 -19.73
C ASP A 531 9.35 14.85 -21.11
N ILE A 532 8.53 15.12 -22.12
CA ILE A 532 8.94 15.28 -23.51
C ILE A 532 8.30 16.54 -24.10
N THR A 533 9.11 17.46 -24.62
CA THR A 533 8.64 18.70 -25.27
C THR A 533 8.84 18.65 -26.79
N ILE A 534 7.79 18.91 -27.56
CA ILE A 534 7.79 18.92 -29.03
C ILE A 534 7.43 20.33 -29.52
N THR A 535 8.35 21.00 -30.23
CA THR A 535 8.07 22.30 -30.83
C THR A 535 7.57 22.15 -32.28
N LEU A 536 6.30 22.46 -32.51
CA LEU A 536 5.64 22.42 -33.82
C LEU A 536 5.54 23.80 -34.46
N ASN A 537 6.13 23.94 -35.65
CA ASN A 537 5.95 25.09 -36.53
C ASN A 537 5.11 24.71 -37.76
N ASN A 538 4.86 25.67 -38.65
CA ASN A 538 4.05 25.48 -39.85
C ASN A 538 4.79 25.91 -41.12
N VAL A 539 4.66 25.09 -42.16
CA VAL A 539 5.03 25.47 -43.53
C VAL A 539 3.83 26.14 -44.18
N GLY A 540 3.53 27.36 -43.72
CA GLY A 540 2.34 28.11 -44.13
C GLY A 540 1.04 27.35 -43.81
N VAL A 541 0.21 27.08 -44.82
CA VAL A 541 -1.06 26.35 -44.64
C VAL A 541 -1.02 24.90 -45.14
N SER A 542 0.18 24.41 -45.48
CA SER A 542 0.35 23.14 -46.20
C SER A 542 0.83 21.98 -45.34
N ALA A 543 1.57 22.22 -44.25
CA ALA A 543 2.06 21.16 -43.37
C ALA A 543 2.48 21.70 -41.99
N TRP A 544 2.47 20.81 -41.01
CA TRP A 544 3.20 20.89 -39.75
C TRP A 544 4.68 20.54 -39.96
N GLU A 545 5.58 21.15 -39.20
CA GLU A 545 7.02 20.86 -39.17
C GLU A 545 7.46 20.80 -37.70
N VAL A 546 7.96 19.66 -37.24
CA VAL A 546 8.59 19.55 -35.90
C VAL A 546 9.98 20.19 -36.00
N THR A 547 10.25 21.19 -35.17
CA THR A 547 11.49 21.99 -35.25
C THR A 547 12.50 21.67 -34.16
N SER A 548 12.03 21.22 -33.00
CA SER A 548 12.84 20.69 -31.89
C SER A 548 12.06 19.66 -31.10
N ILE A 549 12.79 18.76 -30.48
CA ILE A 549 12.32 17.83 -29.46
C ILE A 549 13.32 17.90 -28.31
N ASP A 550 12.82 17.92 -27.08
CA ASP A 550 13.60 17.77 -25.84
C ASP A 550 13.01 16.60 -25.03
N GLY A 551 13.85 15.77 -24.42
CA GLY A 551 13.44 14.52 -23.76
C GLY A 551 13.78 13.26 -24.57
N ASP A 552 13.10 13.03 -25.70
CA ASP A 552 13.27 11.84 -26.55
C ASP A 552 13.33 12.17 -28.05
N ASP A 553 14.52 11.99 -28.66
CA ASP A 553 14.77 12.29 -30.07
C ASP A 553 14.01 11.37 -31.06
N ASP A 554 13.44 10.23 -30.61
CA ASP A 554 12.76 9.24 -31.47
C ASP A 554 11.26 9.51 -31.67
N VAL A 555 10.74 10.58 -31.05
CA VAL A 555 9.32 10.96 -31.11
C VAL A 555 8.90 11.42 -32.51
N ALA A 556 9.72 12.17 -33.24
CA ALA A 556 9.39 12.59 -34.59
C ALA A 556 10.59 13.05 -35.42
N SER A 557 10.50 12.87 -36.75
CA SER A 557 11.51 13.43 -37.66
C SER A 557 11.38 14.95 -37.81
N THR A 558 12.45 15.69 -37.51
CA THR A 558 12.49 17.17 -37.61
C THR A 558 12.75 17.73 -39.01
N ILE A 559 12.80 16.87 -40.03
CA ILE A 559 13.13 17.25 -41.42
C ILE A 559 12.03 16.89 -42.43
N GLU A 560 10.88 16.43 -41.95
CA GLU A 560 9.74 16.01 -42.77
C GLU A 560 8.50 16.88 -42.50
N ASP A 561 7.69 17.08 -43.54
CA ASP A 561 6.40 17.76 -43.45
C ASP A 561 5.34 16.77 -42.94
N ASN A 562 4.55 17.17 -41.93
CA ASN A 562 3.56 16.32 -41.22
C ASN A 562 4.16 14.98 -40.75
N PRO A 563 5.24 14.99 -39.94
CA PRO A 563 5.88 13.76 -39.51
C PRO A 563 4.93 12.89 -38.68
N THR A 564 5.08 11.57 -38.74
CA THR A 564 4.41 10.70 -37.76
C THR A 564 4.97 11.01 -36.37
N LEU A 565 4.10 11.23 -35.38
CA LEU A 565 4.50 11.33 -33.98
C LEU A 565 4.46 9.93 -33.37
N THR A 566 5.58 9.47 -32.83
CA THR A 566 5.68 8.24 -32.06
C THR A 566 5.55 8.59 -30.58
N LEU A 567 4.47 8.18 -29.94
CA LEU A 567 4.17 8.46 -28.54
C LEU A 567 4.18 7.17 -27.72
N LYS A 568 4.48 7.26 -26.42
CA LYS A 568 4.60 6.12 -25.52
C LYS A 568 3.60 6.27 -24.36
N PRO A 569 2.83 5.22 -24.03
CA PRO A 569 1.91 5.27 -22.91
C PRO A 569 2.65 5.55 -21.59
N GLY A 570 2.02 6.33 -20.72
CA GLY A 570 2.55 6.74 -19.41
C GLY A 570 3.51 7.93 -19.44
N GLU A 571 3.88 8.46 -20.61
CA GLU A 571 4.73 9.67 -20.71
C GLU A 571 3.87 10.94 -20.79
N ARG A 572 4.37 12.03 -20.21
CA ARG A 572 3.77 13.36 -20.33
C ARG A 572 4.40 14.16 -21.47
N TYR A 573 3.57 14.68 -22.36
CA TYR A 573 3.99 15.47 -23.52
C TYR A 573 3.60 16.93 -23.37
N VAL A 574 4.54 17.82 -23.69
CA VAL A 574 4.29 19.25 -23.94
C VAL A 574 4.44 19.52 -25.43
N ILE A 575 3.50 20.24 -26.03
CA ILE A 575 3.57 20.66 -27.43
C ILE A 575 3.50 22.17 -27.54
N GLU A 576 4.62 22.76 -27.93
CA GLU A 576 4.74 24.18 -28.25
C GLU A 576 4.30 24.41 -29.70
N ASN A 577 3.09 24.94 -29.92
CA ASN A 577 2.56 25.25 -31.23
C ASN A 577 2.82 26.71 -31.62
N ASP A 578 4.02 26.99 -32.15
CA ASP A 578 4.46 28.29 -32.70
C ASP A 578 3.46 28.91 -33.71
N GLY A 579 2.59 28.08 -34.30
CA GLY A 579 1.60 28.45 -35.31
C GLY A 579 0.19 28.73 -34.81
N ARG A 580 -0.09 28.58 -33.50
CA ARG A 580 -1.45 28.43 -32.95
C ARG A 580 -2.46 29.47 -33.45
N ASP A 581 -2.10 30.75 -33.44
CA ASP A 581 -2.97 31.87 -33.84
C ASP A 581 -3.63 31.69 -35.23
N GLY A 582 -2.98 30.98 -36.16
CA GLY A 582 -3.52 30.63 -37.47
C GLY A 582 -3.80 29.13 -37.65
N HIS A 583 -3.28 28.30 -36.75
CA HIS A 583 -3.22 26.86 -36.87
C HIS A 583 -3.42 26.19 -35.50
N PRO A 584 -4.64 26.10 -34.96
CA PRO A 584 -4.87 25.34 -33.74
C PRO A 584 -4.70 23.83 -34.00
N LEU A 585 -4.00 23.15 -33.10
CA LEU A 585 -3.77 21.70 -33.15
C LEU A 585 -4.96 20.93 -32.54
N GLU A 586 -5.24 19.73 -33.07
CA GLU A 586 -6.24 18.81 -32.54
C GLU A 586 -5.82 17.36 -32.81
N PHE A 587 -5.88 16.53 -31.76
CA PHE A 587 -5.69 15.09 -31.78
C PHE A 587 -7.03 14.38 -31.98
N ARG A 588 -7.02 13.27 -32.70
CA ARG A 588 -8.22 12.59 -33.17
C ARG A 588 -8.14 11.08 -33.10
N ASP A 589 -9.30 10.48 -32.93
CA ASP A 589 -9.51 9.03 -33.04
C ASP A 589 -9.48 8.54 -34.50
N GLU A 590 -9.60 7.22 -34.69
CA GLU A 590 -9.70 6.61 -36.02
C GLU A 590 -10.95 7.03 -36.82
N THR A 591 -11.98 7.55 -36.14
CA THR A 591 -13.26 7.98 -36.75
C THR A 591 -13.24 9.45 -37.18
N GLY A 592 -12.23 10.21 -36.75
CA GLY A 592 -12.05 11.64 -36.93
C GLY A 592 -12.74 12.51 -35.88
N GLY A 593 -13.17 11.93 -34.76
CA GLY A 593 -13.64 12.62 -33.55
C GLY A 593 -12.49 13.27 -32.78
N PRO A 594 -12.71 14.45 -32.15
CA PRO A 594 -11.67 15.14 -31.38
C PRO A 594 -11.43 14.46 -30.03
N LEU A 595 -10.17 14.19 -29.71
CA LEU A 595 -9.75 13.64 -28.41
C LEU A 595 -9.20 14.74 -27.51
N LEU A 596 -8.30 15.58 -28.04
CA LEU A 596 -7.72 16.75 -27.39
C LEU A 596 -7.62 17.89 -28.42
N SER A 597 -8.02 19.11 -28.09
CA SER A 597 -8.15 20.21 -29.06
C SER A 597 -7.82 21.59 -28.50
N GLN A 598 -6.98 22.33 -29.23
CA GLN A 598 -6.70 23.73 -28.87
C GLN A 598 -7.85 24.70 -29.20
N SER A 599 -8.90 24.26 -29.89
CA SER A 599 -9.96 25.16 -30.41
C SER A 599 -11.38 24.60 -30.42
N ASN A 600 -11.53 23.31 -30.17
CA ASN A 600 -12.81 22.65 -29.92
C ASN A 600 -12.77 22.01 -28.52
N SER A 601 -13.73 21.14 -28.23
CA SER A 601 -13.68 20.28 -27.05
C SER A 601 -13.46 18.84 -27.53
N GLY A 602 -12.54 18.16 -26.86
CA GLY A 602 -12.18 16.77 -27.05
C GLY A 602 -12.73 15.87 -25.94
N GLU A 603 -12.74 14.57 -26.19
CA GLU A 603 -13.26 13.55 -25.26
C GLU A 603 -12.43 13.41 -23.97
N PHE A 604 -11.11 13.61 -24.04
CA PHE A 604 -10.17 13.37 -22.95
C PHE A 604 -9.73 14.65 -22.22
N GLU A 605 -10.37 15.79 -22.50
CA GLU A 605 -9.96 17.08 -21.91
C GLU A 605 -10.43 17.29 -20.47
N ASP A 606 -11.45 16.54 -20.04
CA ASP A 606 -12.00 16.55 -18.68
C ASP A 606 -11.48 15.35 -17.85
N ASP A 607 -10.63 14.50 -18.43
CA ASP A 607 -10.01 13.36 -17.76
C ASP A 607 -8.85 13.83 -16.88
N SER A 608 -8.92 13.53 -15.58
CA SER A 608 -7.93 13.95 -14.60
C SER A 608 -6.58 13.25 -14.78
N GLU A 609 -6.54 12.02 -15.28
CA GLU A 609 -5.27 11.27 -15.49
C GLU A 609 -4.53 11.75 -16.74
N VAL A 610 -5.26 12.26 -17.73
CA VAL A 610 -4.68 12.91 -18.91
C VAL A 610 -4.07 14.26 -18.56
N GLU A 611 -4.52 14.87 -17.45
CA GLU A 611 -4.00 16.14 -16.94
C GLU A 611 -3.87 17.21 -18.04
N TRP A 612 -4.94 17.34 -18.84
CA TRP A 612 -4.95 18.18 -20.04
C TRP A 612 -4.76 19.66 -19.71
N VAL A 613 -3.80 20.29 -20.39
CA VAL A 613 -3.55 21.73 -20.31
C VAL A 613 -3.54 22.34 -21.72
N ASN A 614 -4.15 23.52 -21.88
CA ASN A 614 -4.17 24.29 -23.13
C ASN A 614 -4.10 25.79 -22.82
N GLU A 615 -2.88 26.32 -22.69
CA GLU A 615 -2.63 27.73 -22.42
C GLU A 615 -1.77 28.36 -23.51
N ASP A 616 -2.18 29.54 -23.99
CA ASP A 616 -1.47 30.27 -25.05
C ASP A 616 -1.03 29.34 -26.20
N ASP A 617 0.24 29.31 -26.61
CA ASP A 617 0.74 28.44 -27.68
C ASP A 617 1.10 27.01 -27.24
N GLU A 618 1.00 26.71 -25.95
CA GLU A 618 1.36 25.42 -25.35
C GLU A 618 0.13 24.56 -25.05
N LEU A 619 0.32 23.25 -25.14
CA LEU A 619 -0.60 22.27 -24.58
C LEU A 619 0.21 21.17 -23.91
N ALA A 620 -0.36 20.51 -22.91
CA ALA A 620 0.22 19.31 -22.33
C ALA A 620 -0.83 18.25 -22.02
N PHE A 621 -0.38 17.01 -22.03
CA PHE A 621 -1.18 15.85 -21.65
C PHE A 621 -0.28 14.68 -21.29
N THR A 622 -0.75 13.85 -20.36
CA THR A 622 -0.23 12.51 -20.11
C THR A 622 -0.88 11.55 -21.10
N LEU A 623 -0.07 10.77 -21.82
CA LEU A 623 -0.59 9.74 -22.73
C LEU A 623 -1.00 8.51 -21.92
N THR A 624 -2.20 8.53 -21.34
CA THR A 624 -2.78 7.38 -20.64
C THR A 624 -2.94 6.19 -21.59
N GLU A 625 -3.06 4.98 -21.05
CA GLU A 625 -3.28 3.77 -21.87
C GLU A 625 -4.57 3.90 -22.70
N GLU A 626 -5.64 4.48 -22.13
CA GLU A 626 -6.91 4.68 -22.84
C GLU A 626 -6.78 5.71 -23.97
N LEU A 627 -6.08 6.83 -23.73
CA LEU A 627 -5.80 7.81 -24.78
C LEU A 627 -4.89 7.21 -25.86
N ALA A 628 -3.90 6.40 -25.49
CA ALA A 628 -3.01 5.72 -26.44
C ALA A 628 -3.78 4.75 -27.35
N ASP A 629 -4.77 4.03 -26.81
CA ASP A 629 -5.63 3.14 -27.58
C ASP A 629 -6.57 3.90 -28.55
N ALA A 630 -6.98 5.12 -28.17
CA ALA A 630 -7.89 5.94 -28.96
C ALA A 630 -7.18 6.80 -30.04
N ILE A 631 -6.00 7.34 -29.72
CA ILE A 631 -5.33 8.36 -30.52
C ILE A 631 -4.78 7.81 -31.84
N ASN A 632 -5.07 8.50 -32.94
CA ASN A 632 -4.73 8.02 -34.28
C ASN A 632 -4.04 9.07 -35.16
N SER A 633 -4.46 10.34 -35.09
CA SER A 633 -3.86 11.40 -35.91
C SER A 633 -3.95 12.77 -35.26
N TYR A 634 -3.17 13.72 -35.78
CA TYR A 634 -3.24 15.12 -35.39
C TYR A 634 -3.46 16.02 -36.60
N ILE A 635 -4.20 17.12 -36.42
CA ILE A 635 -4.57 18.02 -37.51
C ILE A 635 -4.49 19.51 -37.11
N CYS A 636 -4.47 20.38 -38.12
CA CYS A 636 -4.91 21.76 -37.96
C CYS A 636 -6.44 21.85 -38.14
N THR A 637 -7.16 22.39 -37.16
CA THR A 637 -8.64 22.50 -37.20
C THR A 637 -9.17 23.39 -38.33
N ILE A 638 -8.32 24.25 -38.90
CA ILE A 638 -8.67 25.21 -39.96
C ILE A 638 -8.17 24.75 -41.35
N HIS A 639 -7.07 24.01 -41.40
CA HIS A 639 -6.36 23.65 -42.63
C HIS A 639 -6.17 22.14 -42.75
N HIS A 640 -7.11 21.46 -43.41
CA HIS A 640 -7.12 20.00 -43.62
C HIS A 640 -5.93 19.39 -44.40
N GLN A 641 -4.93 20.19 -44.79
CA GLN A 641 -3.70 19.68 -45.42
C GLN A 641 -2.58 19.48 -44.39
N MET A 642 -2.75 20.07 -43.20
CA MET A 642 -1.84 19.93 -42.07
C MET A 642 -2.40 18.82 -41.18
N GLU A 643 -2.06 17.58 -41.52
CA GLU A 643 -2.51 16.35 -40.89
C GLU A 643 -1.34 15.38 -40.90
N GLY A 644 -1.02 14.82 -39.74
CA GLY A 644 -0.01 13.77 -39.57
C GLY A 644 -0.55 12.61 -38.75
N ASP A 645 0.07 11.45 -38.91
CA ASP A 645 -0.32 10.21 -38.24
C ASP A 645 0.33 10.14 -36.85
N ILE A 646 -0.27 9.36 -35.95
CA ILE A 646 0.30 9.03 -34.63
C ILE A 646 0.55 7.53 -34.58
N GLN A 647 1.69 7.15 -34.03
CA GLN A 647 2.07 5.78 -33.77
C GLN A 647 2.35 5.62 -32.28
N ILE A 648 1.81 4.58 -31.65
CA ILE A 648 2.15 4.25 -30.27
C ILE A 648 3.36 3.32 -30.27
N SER A 649 4.44 3.71 -29.58
CA SER A 649 5.59 2.83 -29.35
C SER A 649 5.29 1.87 -28.21
N THR A 650 5.37 0.58 -28.50
CA THR A 650 5.40 -0.49 -27.49
C THR A 650 6.85 -0.88 -27.23
N GLU A 651 7.20 -1.33 -26.01
CA GLU A 651 8.58 -1.70 -25.58
C GLU A 651 9.37 -2.68 -26.48
N GLU A 652 8.81 -3.22 -27.56
CA GLU A 652 9.47 -4.15 -28.50
C GLU A 652 10.22 -3.48 -29.68
N ASP A 653 10.17 -2.16 -29.85
CA ASP A 653 10.71 -1.47 -31.04
C ASP A 653 12.04 -0.72 -30.83
N GLU A 654 12.91 -1.12 -29.89
CA GLU A 654 14.32 -0.69 -29.96
C GLU A 654 15.05 -1.39 -31.13
N GLU A 655 15.46 -0.58 -32.12
CA GLU A 655 16.19 -1.01 -33.30
C GLU A 655 17.43 -1.87 -32.99
N VAL A 656 17.46 -3.07 -33.60
CA VAL A 656 18.65 -3.93 -33.64
C VAL A 656 19.79 -3.23 -34.39
N GLU A 657 20.71 -2.61 -33.65
CA GLU A 657 22.04 -2.26 -34.19
C GLU A 657 22.72 -3.54 -34.73
N ALA A 658 23.19 -3.47 -35.98
CA ALA A 658 23.81 -4.60 -36.68
C ALA A 658 24.97 -5.21 -35.86
N PRO A 659 24.99 -6.53 -35.62
CA PRO A 659 25.97 -7.13 -34.73
C PRO A 659 27.38 -7.00 -35.30
N GLY A 660 28.23 -6.34 -34.51
CA GLY A 660 29.68 -6.37 -34.68
C GLY A 660 30.21 -7.81 -34.72
N ASP A 661 31.30 -7.98 -35.44
CA ASP A 661 31.96 -9.24 -35.79
C ASP A 661 32.41 -10.02 -34.52
N VAL A 662 31.53 -10.85 -33.96
CA VAL A 662 31.84 -11.72 -32.81
C VAL A 662 32.83 -12.80 -33.23
N THR A 663 34.03 -12.78 -32.63
CA THR A 663 35.12 -13.68 -33.02
C THR A 663 35.05 -14.99 -32.24
N ILE A 664 34.50 -16.05 -32.84
CA ILE A 664 34.37 -17.37 -32.22
C ILE A 664 35.72 -18.13 -32.26
N PRO A 665 36.16 -18.76 -31.15
CA PRO A 665 37.35 -19.62 -31.16
C PRO A 665 37.22 -20.76 -32.17
N ALA A 666 38.23 -20.91 -33.04
CA ALA A 666 38.20 -21.85 -34.17
C ALA A 666 38.00 -23.33 -33.79
N GLU A 667 38.26 -23.69 -32.53
CA GLU A 667 38.07 -25.06 -32.02
C GLU A 667 36.60 -25.45 -31.82
N TYR A 668 35.69 -24.47 -31.71
CA TYR A 668 34.24 -24.69 -31.63
C TYR A 668 33.55 -24.56 -33.00
N VAL A 669 34.30 -24.18 -34.02
CA VAL A 669 33.84 -23.99 -35.39
C VAL A 669 34.20 -25.21 -36.22
N ARG A 670 33.23 -25.74 -36.98
CA ARG A 670 33.47 -26.87 -37.89
C ARG A 670 34.18 -26.40 -39.16
N ASP A 671 34.70 -27.35 -39.94
CA ASP A 671 35.41 -27.08 -41.21
C ASP A 671 34.63 -26.21 -42.23
N ASN A 672 33.32 -26.04 -42.06
CA ASN A 672 32.45 -25.20 -42.90
C ASN A 672 32.23 -23.77 -42.34
N GLY A 673 32.91 -23.39 -41.26
CA GLY A 673 32.82 -22.04 -40.66
C GLY A 673 31.62 -21.84 -39.73
N GLN A 674 30.86 -22.89 -39.42
CA GLN A 674 29.68 -22.81 -38.53
C GLN A 674 29.89 -23.61 -37.23
N VAL A 675 29.25 -23.17 -36.15
CA VAL A 675 29.19 -23.90 -34.89
C VAL A 675 28.10 -24.96 -35.01
N GLY A 676 28.45 -26.24 -34.91
CA GLY A 676 27.45 -27.31 -34.85
C GLY A 676 27.18 -27.79 -33.42
N PRO A 677 26.26 -28.75 -33.21
CA PRO A 677 25.89 -29.20 -31.86
C PRO A 677 27.06 -29.73 -31.03
N SER A 678 28.08 -30.26 -31.71
CA SER A 678 29.33 -30.69 -31.08
C SER A 678 30.17 -29.51 -30.58
N GLY A 679 30.26 -28.42 -31.35
CA GLY A 679 31.02 -27.22 -30.97
C GLY A 679 30.39 -26.49 -29.78
N LEU A 680 29.06 -26.37 -29.77
CA LEU A 680 28.34 -25.86 -28.60
C LEU A 680 28.46 -26.79 -27.38
N GLY A 681 28.42 -28.11 -27.61
CA GLY A 681 28.63 -29.10 -26.55
C GLY A 681 30.03 -29.02 -25.94
N ASP A 682 31.06 -28.85 -26.76
CA ASP A 682 32.46 -28.72 -26.33
C ASP A 682 32.69 -27.39 -25.60
N ALA A 683 32.15 -26.27 -26.10
CA ALA A 683 32.20 -24.98 -25.40
C ALA A 683 31.47 -25.02 -24.05
N ALA A 684 30.30 -25.66 -23.97
CA ALA A 684 29.58 -25.84 -22.69
C ALA A 684 30.33 -26.77 -21.72
N ALA A 685 31.13 -27.72 -22.22
CA ALA A 685 31.98 -28.57 -21.39
C ALA A 685 33.20 -27.80 -20.88
N ASP A 686 33.82 -26.98 -21.73
CA ASP A 686 34.95 -26.13 -21.37
C ASP A 686 34.55 -25.01 -20.41
N PHE A 687 33.35 -24.43 -20.56
CA PHE A 687 32.77 -23.49 -19.61
C PHE A 687 32.54 -24.12 -18.24
N ARG A 688 31.93 -25.31 -18.18
CA ARG A 688 31.75 -26.06 -16.92
C ARG A 688 33.07 -26.46 -16.26
N SER A 689 34.15 -26.45 -17.03
CA SER A 689 35.51 -26.71 -16.56
C SER A 689 36.32 -25.43 -16.31
N ASN A 690 35.69 -24.24 -16.36
CA ASN A 690 36.28 -22.90 -16.23
C ASN A 690 37.45 -22.61 -17.20
N LYS A 691 37.42 -23.15 -18.42
CA LYS A 691 38.43 -22.85 -19.46
C LYS A 691 38.08 -21.66 -20.35
N ILE A 692 36.80 -21.31 -20.45
CA ILE A 692 36.28 -20.15 -21.18
C ILE A 692 35.31 -19.39 -20.27
N ASP A 693 35.15 -18.09 -20.52
CA ASP A 693 34.23 -17.23 -19.76
C ASP A 693 32.77 -17.35 -20.26
N PRO A 694 31.79 -16.81 -19.50
CA PRO A 694 30.38 -16.86 -19.90
C PRO A 694 30.10 -16.15 -21.22
N GLY A 695 30.83 -15.07 -21.55
CA GLY A 695 30.67 -14.30 -22.78
C GLY A 695 31.01 -15.14 -24.01
N THR A 696 32.15 -15.83 -23.97
CA THR A 696 32.59 -16.74 -25.04
C THR A 696 31.60 -17.90 -25.24
N LEU A 697 30.98 -18.42 -24.17
CA LEU A 697 29.91 -19.42 -24.30
C LEU A 697 28.65 -18.82 -24.93
N GLY A 698 28.29 -17.59 -24.55
CA GLY A 698 27.20 -16.82 -25.15
C GLY A 698 27.38 -16.63 -26.65
N ASP A 699 28.59 -16.25 -27.07
CA ASP A 699 28.98 -16.06 -28.47
C ASP A 699 28.86 -17.36 -29.28
N VAL A 700 29.35 -18.48 -28.74
CA VAL A 700 29.23 -19.80 -29.39
C VAL A 700 27.77 -20.26 -29.46
N ALA A 701 26.96 -19.96 -28.45
CA ALA A 701 25.53 -20.30 -28.40
C ALA A 701 24.69 -19.45 -29.37
N ALA A 702 24.99 -18.16 -29.49
CA ALA A 702 24.36 -17.27 -30.47
C ALA A 702 24.69 -17.72 -31.90
N ALA A 703 25.95 -18.04 -32.17
CA ALA A 703 26.36 -18.55 -33.47
C ALA A 703 25.78 -19.91 -33.82
N PHE A 704 25.60 -20.80 -32.83
CA PHE A 704 24.88 -22.06 -33.04
C PHE A 704 23.43 -21.81 -33.44
N ARG A 705 22.71 -20.93 -32.73
CA ARG A 705 21.32 -20.54 -33.04
C ARG A 705 21.19 -20.00 -34.46
N ASN A 706 22.11 -19.13 -34.88
CA ASN A 706 22.11 -18.54 -36.23
C ASN A 706 22.51 -19.50 -37.35
N SER A 707 23.05 -20.68 -37.01
CA SER A 707 23.46 -21.71 -37.98
C SER A 707 22.51 -22.91 -38.09
N SER A 708 21.43 -22.92 -37.30
CA SER A 708 20.46 -24.02 -37.14
C SER A 708 19.31 -23.95 -38.12
#